data_AF-A0A395S712-F1
#
_entry.id   AF-A0A395S712-F1
#
_cell.length_a   1.000
_cell.length_b   1.000
_cell.length_c   1.000
_cell.angle_alpha   90.00
_cell.angle_beta   90.00
_cell.angle_gamma   90.00
#
_symmetry.space_group_name_H-M   'P 1'
#
loop_
_entity.id
_entity.type
_entity.pdbx_description
1 polymer ?
#
loop_
_entity_poly.entity_id
_entity_poly.type
_entity_poly.pdbx_seq_one_letter_code
_entity_poly.pdbx_strand_id
1 'polypeptide(L)'
;MEFVFSVHPSNIGRIPEADSGPQKQGASITHEGVAVATKLLSSVPASLTPQAWFDGISGQLFELIDGAAGPELAKTASQIVGYGILGNKQYGAPGSPGWNAFVQPLVQNLNPTLRSISNSGFMAIKQENEEILDLSQDRVLVPSHSLKISLQRLKTLVISNSSPGLCRRLLRLVLIQVWILTSWPNPLQSTEENFVKPARTLLQAYLRLFGNAESVRPFIRNLLCKGAVDGTEKHWEYRLRGNGDIEVVEPRGLASTTGIELNWNELEDKAVKLVECVTTACSVTEVSSIFLDLLKRWIEAPGKQTEDLKINVRLQDEKADSPLQSLFEVTVLQKLMDKAPEKLVNQFDQLLELICRVLTADAQSRLADDLLAVVLSLLNLVITAPTFQKSHIKSKELNIVESALERLSNEERPQVTPTARNLALLLKYRDDMEENEGSASTPSARQIEDQRTYKLAMEYVTGGDDNPAPIVSEGLNLLSSLIQRDSPILDIPAVAVLLSTLLENNDDYINLRVIKVYTQLANKHPRSAVQELLDHYLDAQEKSTTDVRLRFGEALLQVIQRLGETFAGDVAQQVSETLLSIAGRRGYRPKTMAKQARDEKRQKNKKKKDEDEDEDDMDTGDEEVTEEEKVRNDILAQILQGWESKRGAEDVRIRSSALSIFGTALETNIGGIGPTLVSGSVDLCINVLAMEREMETAILRRAAILNILSFVRALDAAKESGRKLGFGLTDDSREDIIRTLRYVAQTDNDGLVQQHANDVVESLENWQMTSMLPSQDQANPPDLTKLAGLHVNPSGFLVDGSGKPRPRIEEVE
;
A
#
# COMPACT_ATOMS: atom_id res chain seq x y z
N MET A 1 24.90 34.97 -16.06
CA MET A 1 23.88 33.91 -16.23
C MET A 1 22.51 34.52 -16.48
N GLU A 2 22.03 35.40 -15.61
CA GLU A 2 20.75 36.11 -15.77
C GLU A 2 20.59 36.75 -17.16
N PHE A 3 21.59 37.49 -17.62
CA PHE A 3 21.60 38.08 -18.97
C PHE A 3 21.47 37.03 -20.09
N VAL A 4 22.12 35.87 -19.97
CA VAL A 4 22.03 34.80 -20.98
C VAL A 4 20.63 34.21 -20.99
N PHE A 5 20.04 33.98 -19.82
CA PHE A 5 18.69 33.45 -19.68
C PHE A 5 17.61 34.49 -20.05
N SER A 6 17.86 35.79 -19.98
CA SER A 6 16.87 36.80 -20.38
C SER A 6 16.90 37.13 -21.88
N VAL A 7 18.03 36.91 -22.57
CA VAL A 7 18.24 37.37 -23.96
C VAL A 7 18.27 36.23 -24.99
N HIS A 8 18.33 34.95 -24.57
CA HIS A 8 18.44 33.84 -25.52
C HIS A 8 17.20 33.71 -26.44
N PRO A 9 17.37 33.52 -27.77
CA PRO A 9 16.25 33.47 -28.73
C PRO A 9 15.17 32.44 -28.40
N SER A 10 15.55 31.33 -27.77
CA SER A 10 14.65 30.23 -27.37
C SER A 10 13.69 30.61 -26.23
N ASN A 11 13.86 31.81 -25.63
CA ASN A 11 12.94 32.39 -24.67
C ASN A 11 11.98 33.43 -25.30
N ILE A 12 12.15 33.76 -26.59
CA ILE A 12 11.32 34.70 -27.33
C ILE A 12 10.01 34.00 -27.72
N GLY A 13 9.04 34.06 -26.82
CA GLY A 13 7.72 33.43 -26.95
C GLY A 13 6.90 33.43 -25.65
N ARG A 14 7.56 33.69 -24.50
CA ARG A 14 6.89 33.91 -23.20
C ARG A 14 7.08 35.37 -22.81
N ILE A 15 6.02 36.17 -23.00
CA ILE A 15 6.01 37.59 -22.65
C ILE A 15 6.20 37.72 -21.12
N PRO A 16 7.19 38.47 -20.62
CA PRO A 16 7.23 38.82 -19.21
C PRO A 16 6.24 39.97 -18.96
N GLU A 17 5.32 39.78 -18.02
CA GLU A 17 4.56 40.90 -17.45
C GLU A 17 5.53 41.89 -16.82
N ALA A 18 5.42 43.15 -17.22
CA ALA A 18 6.42 44.21 -17.06
C ALA A 18 6.65 44.71 -15.62
N ASP A 19 6.11 44.05 -14.59
CA ASP A 19 6.17 44.50 -13.18
C ASP A 19 6.67 43.45 -12.17
N SER A 20 7.24 42.33 -12.62
CA SER A 20 7.85 41.35 -11.70
C SER A 20 9.37 41.46 -11.70
N GLY A 21 9.96 41.64 -10.50
CA GLY A 21 11.40 41.56 -10.26
C GLY A 21 12.01 40.22 -10.73
N PRO A 22 13.35 40.03 -10.62
CA PRO A 22 14.05 38.91 -11.26
C PRO A 22 13.33 37.58 -11.00
N GLN A 23 12.78 36.98 -12.06
CA GLN A 23 11.92 35.80 -12.00
C GLN A 23 12.71 34.58 -11.53
N LYS A 24 12.56 34.24 -10.24
CA LYS A 24 13.22 33.13 -9.54
C LYS A 24 12.55 31.76 -9.74
N GLN A 25 11.61 31.61 -10.67
CA GLN A 25 10.83 30.38 -10.84
C GLN A 25 10.86 29.88 -12.30
N GLY A 26 11.61 28.79 -12.51
CA GLY A 26 11.40 27.65 -13.44
C GLY A 26 11.07 27.83 -14.93
N ALA A 27 10.44 28.92 -15.37
CA ALA A 27 9.83 28.99 -16.70
C ALA A 27 10.73 29.59 -17.80
N SER A 28 11.95 30.04 -17.49
CA SER A 28 12.86 30.73 -18.43
C SER A 28 14.23 30.07 -18.64
N ILE A 29 14.57 28.97 -17.94
CA ILE A 29 15.87 28.29 -18.11
C ILE A 29 15.73 27.22 -19.20
N THR A 30 16.21 27.52 -20.42
CA THR A 30 16.25 26.56 -21.54
C THR A 30 17.58 25.83 -21.62
N HIS A 31 17.57 24.58 -22.11
CA HIS A 31 18.79 23.77 -22.31
C HIS A 31 19.84 24.49 -23.18
N GLU A 32 19.40 25.24 -24.20
CA GLU A 32 20.28 26.03 -25.06
C GLU A 32 20.89 27.23 -24.33
N GLY A 33 20.10 27.95 -23.52
CA GLY A 33 20.60 29.01 -22.65
C GLY A 33 21.66 28.51 -21.66
N VAL A 34 21.46 27.32 -21.09
CA VAL A 34 22.45 26.68 -20.20
C VAL A 34 23.73 26.33 -20.96
N ALA A 35 23.65 25.85 -22.20
CA ALA A 35 24.83 25.56 -23.02
C ALA A 35 25.64 26.84 -23.32
N VAL A 36 24.97 27.95 -23.65
CA VAL A 36 25.63 29.24 -23.88
C VAL A 36 26.28 29.78 -22.60
N ALA A 37 25.57 29.73 -21.47
CA ALA A 37 26.12 30.14 -20.18
C ALA A 37 27.32 29.27 -19.77
N THR A 38 27.25 27.97 -20.02
CA THR A 38 28.35 27.02 -19.78
C THR A 38 29.58 27.39 -20.61
N LYS A 39 29.39 27.68 -21.90
CA LYS A 39 30.49 28.08 -22.80
C LYS A 39 31.17 29.38 -22.37
N LEU A 40 30.39 30.38 -21.94
CA LEU A 40 30.90 31.67 -21.48
C LEU A 40 31.67 31.56 -20.15
N LEU A 41 31.16 30.81 -19.19
CA LEU A 41 31.78 30.70 -17.86
C LEU A 41 32.98 29.74 -17.84
N SER A 42 33.03 28.78 -18.77
CA SER A 42 34.19 27.89 -18.96
C SER A 42 35.32 28.50 -19.80
N SER A 43 35.05 29.57 -20.57
CA SER A 43 36.08 30.29 -21.32
C SER A 43 36.84 31.29 -20.43
N VAL A 44 38.13 31.05 -20.22
CA VAL A 44 39.00 31.95 -19.45
C VAL A 44 39.35 33.17 -20.31
N PRO A 45 39.13 34.41 -19.83
CA PRO A 45 39.56 35.62 -20.53
C PRO A 45 41.07 35.66 -20.75
N ALA A 46 41.52 36.11 -21.93
CA ALA A 46 42.95 36.14 -22.29
C ALA A 46 43.82 37.02 -21.36
N SER A 47 43.21 37.94 -20.61
CA SER A 47 43.88 38.81 -19.65
C SER A 47 44.10 38.19 -18.27
N LEU A 48 43.52 37.03 -17.98
CA LEU A 48 43.55 36.39 -16.65
C LEU A 48 44.12 34.97 -16.73
N THR A 49 44.78 34.55 -15.65
CA THR A 49 45.14 33.14 -15.49
C THR A 49 43.88 32.32 -15.15
N PRO A 50 43.82 31.03 -15.55
CA PRO A 50 42.68 30.19 -15.21
C PRO A 50 42.40 30.10 -13.71
N GLN A 51 43.44 30.13 -12.86
CA GLN A 51 43.31 30.14 -11.39
C GLN A 51 42.63 31.42 -10.90
N ALA A 52 43.11 32.59 -11.31
CA ALA A 52 42.52 33.87 -10.91
C ALA A 52 41.07 34.02 -11.40
N TRP A 53 40.76 33.51 -12.59
CA TRP A 53 39.40 33.50 -13.11
C TRP A 53 38.46 32.62 -12.27
N PHE A 54 38.82 31.35 -12.06
CA PHE A 54 37.94 30.41 -11.33
C PHE A 54 37.81 30.78 -9.86
N ASP A 55 38.86 31.27 -9.21
CA ASP A 55 38.79 31.79 -7.84
C ASP A 55 37.84 32.99 -7.76
N GLY A 56 37.91 33.91 -8.73
CA GLY A 56 37.06 35.10 -8.81
C GLY A 56 35.56 34.80 -9.00
N ILE A 57 35.22 33.76 -9.78
CA ILE A 57 33.80 33.39 -10.00
C ILE A 57 33.26 32.36 -8.99
N SER A 58 34.13 31.69 -8.24
CA SER A 58 33.75 30.58 -7.35
C SER A 58 32.75 30.97 -6.27
N GLY A 59 32.93 32.14 -5.63
CA GLY A 59 32.04 32.63 -4.57
C GLY A 59 30.60 32.80 -5.05
N GLN A 60 30.41 33.50 -6.18
CA GLN A 60 29.08 33.71 -6.77
C GLN A 60 28.44 32.40 -7.23
N LEU A 61 29.22 31.50 -7.85
CA LEU A 61 28.70 30.20 -8.27
C LEU A 61 28.31 29.31 -7.08
N PHE A 62 29.05 29.39 -5.98
CA PHE A 62 28.71 28.68 -4.76
C PHE A 62 27.45 29.23 -4.09
N GLU A 63 27.26 30.55 -4.02
CA GLU A 63 26.01 31.15 -3.51
C GLU A 63 24.78 30.68 -4.31
N LEU A 64 24.93 30.52 -5.63
CA LEU A 64 23.88 29.99 -6.48
C LEU A 64 23.64 28.50 -6.24
N ILE A 65 24.70 27.70 -6.06
CA ILE A 65 24.60 26.26 -5.72
C ILE A 65 23.96 26.06 -4.33
N ASP A 66 24.17 26.98 -3.39
CA ASP A 66 23.56 26.96 -2.06
C ASP A 66 22.05 27.28 -2.09
N GLY A 67 21.51 27.69 -3.24
CA GLY A 67 20.08 27.91 -3.44
C GLY A 67 19.59 29.33 -3.15
N ALA A 68 20.49 30.33 -3.00
CA ALA A 68 20.11 31.72 -2.75
C ALA A 68 19.15 32.31 -3.81
N ALA A 69 19.20 31.77 -5.02
CA ALA A 69 18.36 32.18 -6.15
C ALA A 69 17.30 31.13 -6.56
N GLY A 70 17.10 30.07 -5.76
CA GLY A 70 16.13 28.99 -6.00
C GLY A 70 16.75 27.66 -6.48
N PRO A 71 16.00 26.55 -6.37
CA PRO A 71 16.52 25.19 -6.59
C PRO A 71 16.89 24.90 -8.06
N GLU A 72 16.14 25.44 -9.02
CA GLU A 72 16.42 25.28 -10.46
C GLU A 72 17.73 25.95 -10.87
N LEU A 73 18.01 27.13 -10.30
CA LEU A 73 19.25 27.84 -10.59
C LEU A 73 20.44 27.18 -9.89
N ALA A 74 20.25 26.60 -8.71
CA ALA A 74 21.27 25.79 -8.03
C ALA A 74 21.67 24.56 -8.88
N LYS A 75 20.68 23.86 -9.44
CA LYS A 75 20.91 22.75 -10.38
C LYS A 75 21.65 23.21 -11.64
N THR A 76 21.24 24.36 -12.19
CA THR A 76 21.85 24.92 -13.39
C THR A 76 23.30 25.38 -13.16
N ALA A 77 23.59 26.08 -12.07
CA ALA A 77 24.94 26.48 -11.68
C ALA A 77 25.83 25.24 -11.46
N SER A 78 25.28 24.20 -10.81
CA SER A 78 25.94 22.92 -10.62
C SER A 78 26.26 22.21 -11.95
N GLN A 79 25.35 22.25 -12.93
CA GLN A 79 25.57 21.71 -14.28
C GLN A 79 26.64 22.48 -15.06
N ILE A 80 26.66 23.80 -14.94
CA ILE A 80 27.69 24.66 -15.57
C ILE A 80 29.08 24.33 -15.01
N VAL A 81 29.19 24.21 -13.68
CA VAL A 81 30.46 23.83 -13.02
C VAL A 81 30.85 22.40 -13.39
N GLY A 82 29.91 21.46 -13.36
CA GLY A 82 30.14 20.04 -13.63
C GLY A 82 30.55 19.74 -15.06
N TYR A 83 29.78 20.20 -16.05
CA TYR A 83 30.05 19.94 -17.47
C TYR A 83 31.06 20.91 -18.07
N GLY A 84 30.97 22.22 -17.75
CA GLY A 84 31.81 23.25 -18.37
C GLY A 84 33.22 23.31 -17.82
N ILE A 85 33.37 23.29 -16.49
CA ILE A 85 34.66 23.49 -15.83
C ILE A 85 35.29 22.14 -15.47
N LEU A 86 34.58 21.32 -14.70
CA LEU A 86 35.09 20.03 -14.22
C LEU A 86 35.12 18.96 -15.33
N GLY A 87 34.25 19.07 -16.34
CA GLY A 87 34.24 18.20 -17.51
C GLY A 87 35.44 18.41 -18.44
N ASN A 88 36.05 19.59 -18.42
CA ASN A 88 37.23 19.89 -19.23
C ASN A 88 38.51 19.36 -18.57
N LYS A 89 39.28 18.52 -19.28
CA LYS A 89 40.52 17.93 -18.76
C LYS A 89 41.57 18.97 -18.34
N GLN A 90 41.59 20.15 -18.97
CA GLN A 90 42.56 21.21 -18.67
C GLN A 90 42.31 21.90 -17.32
N TYR A 91 41.03 22.02 -16.91
CA TYR A 91 40.62 22.79 -15.74
C TYR A 91 39.97 21.94 -14.63
N GLY A 92 39.56 20.71 -14.95
CA GLY A 92 38.81 19.84 -14.05
C GLY A 92 39.58 18.63 -13.51
N ALA A 93 40.86 18.46 -13.86
CA ALA A 93 41.71 17.41 -13.31
C ALA A 93 42.15 17.74 -11.86
N PRO A 94 42.43 16.75 -10.99
CA PRO A 94 42.94 17.04 -9.65
C PRO A 94 44.21 17.91 -9.68
N GLY A 95 44.23 18.98 -8.90
CA GLY A 95 45.32 19.96 -8.87
C GLY A 95 45.26 21.05 -9.94
N SER A 96 44.31 20.97 -10.88
CA SER A 96 44.10 22.00 -11.89
C SER A 96 43.22 23.16 -11.39
N PRO A 97 43.23 24.32 -12.06
CA PRO A 97 42.64 25.53 -11.51
C PRO A 97 41.15 25.47 -11.15
N GLY A 98 40.31 24.88 -12.01
CA GLY A 98 38.88 24.72 -11.71
C GLY A 98 38.62 23.68 -10.62
N TRP A 99 39.45 22.64 -10.51
CA TRP A 99 39.37 21.68 -9.41
C TRP A 99 39.72 22.33 -8.07
N ASN A 100 40.76 23.16 -8.03
CA ASN A 100 41.22 23.84 -6.83
C ASN A 100 40.19 24.87 -6.32
N ALA A 101 39.47 25.52 -7.23
CA ALA A 101 38.41 26.47 -6.88
C ALA A 101 37.12 25.78 -6.41
N PHE A 102 36.65 24.73 -7.10
CA PHE A 102 35.30 24.18 -6.89
C PHE A 102 35.23 22.88 -6.08
N VAL A 103 36.29 22.07 -6.05
CA VAL A 103 36.25 20.72 -5.47
C VAL A 103 37.15 20.61 -4.25
N GLN A 104 38.40 21.07 -4.36
CA GLN A 104 39.39 20.95 -3.29
C GLN A 104 38.90 21.52 -1.94
N PRO A 105 38.25 22.71 -1.87
CA PRO A 105 37.77 23.25 -0.60
C PRO A 105 36.67 22.39 0.05
N LEU A 106 35.80 21.80 -0.77
CA LEU A 106 34.70 20.94 -0.30
C LEU A 106 35.24 19.63 0.28
N VAL A 107 36.13 18.99 -0.47
CA VAL A 107 36.71 17.69 -0.11
C VAL A 107 37.66 17.82 1.09
N GLN A 108 38.37 18.95 1.24
CA GLN A 108 39.23 19.21 2.39
C GLN A 108 38.45 19.51 3.69
N ASN A 109 37.23 20.04 3.59
CA ASN A 109 36.36 20.20 4.76
C ASN A 109 35.76 18.88 5.22
N LEU A 110 35.52 17.94 4.29
CA LEU A 110 35.10 16.58 4.63
C LEU A 110 36.28 15.75 5.13
N ASN A 111 37.43 15.82 4.46
CA ASN A 111 38.65 15.09 4.82
C ASN A 111 39.83 16.06 5.00
N PRO A 112 40.11 16.49 6.24
CA PRO A 112 41.20 17.43 6.54
C PRO A 112 42.60 16.92 6.20
N THR A 113 42.81 15.61 6.06
CA THR A 113 44.13 15.04 5.67
C THR A 113 44.59 15.48 4.28
N LEU A 114 43.64 15.93 3.43
CA LEU A 114 43.93 16.40 2.08
C LEU A 114 44.44 17.85 2.05
N ARG A 115 44.61 18.49 3.20
CA ARG A 115 45.24 19.81 3.31
C ARG A 115 46.76 19.65 3.16
N SER A 116 47.28 20.02 1.97
CA SER A 116 48.73 20.12 1.76
C SER A 116 49.36 21.13 2.72
N ILE A 117 50.48 20.77 3.33
CA ILE A 117 51.30 21.59 4.26
C ILE A 117 51.72 22.93 3.60
N SER A 118 51.74 23.00 2.27
CA SER A 118 52.19 24.16 1.49
C SER A 118 51.27 25.39 1.55
N ASN A 119 50.00 25.26 1.97
CA ASN A 119 49.06 26.40 2.04
C ASN A 119 48.86 26.98 3.45
N SER A 120 49.72 26.61 4.40
CA SER A 120 49.79 27.29 5.71
C SER A 120 50.26 28.76 5.62
N GLY A 121 50.74 29.21 4.46
CA GLY A 121 51.28 30.56 4.27
C GLY A 121 50.31 31.66 3.81
N PHE A 122 49.05 31.37 3.45
CA PHE A 122 48.18 32.39 2.83
C PHE A 122 46.79 32.58 3.46
N MET A 123 46.52 31.94 4.59
CA MET A 123 45.37 32.24 5.47
C MET A 123 45.83 32.52 6.91
N ALA A 124 47.02 33.09 7.06
CA ALA A 124 47.56 33.57 8.33
C ALA A 124 47.65 35.11 8.35
N ILE A 125 46.63 35.82 7.87
CA ILE A 125 46.41 37.26 8.08
C ILE A 125 44.88 37.45 7.89
N LYS A 126 43.99 37.62 8.89
CA LYS A 126 44.05 38.35 10.16
C LYS A 126 43.19 37.64 11.21
N GLN A 127 43.84 37.05 12.21
CA GLN A 127 43.35 37.02 13.59
C GLN A 127 44.60 37.02 14.47
N GLU A 128 45.31 38.16 14.45
CA GLU A 128 46.05 38.58 15.62
C GLU A 128 45.01 38.93 16.68
N ASN A 129 44.60 37.91 17.44
CA ASN A 129 44.33 38.06 18.85
C ASN A 129 45.03 36.87 19.49
N GLU A 130 45.90 37.16 20.44
CA GLU A 130 46.55 36.21 21.32
C GLU A 130 45.49 35.36 22.04
N GLU A 131 45.05 34.26 21.42
CA GLU A 131 44.26 33.26 22.11
C GLU A 131 45.23 32.35 22.85
N ILE A 132 45.20 32.46 24.18
CA ILE A 132 45.73 31.46 25.10
C ILE A 132 45.30 30.09 24.57
N LEU A 133 46.24 29.31 24.04
CA LEU A 133 46.00 27.94 23.59
C LEU A 133 45.67 27.09 24.82
N ASP A 134 44.38 26.92 25.11
CA ASP A 134 43.90 26.02 26.14
C ASP A 134 44.22 24.57 25.72
N LEU A 135 45.28 24.00 26.29
CA LEU A 135 45.76 22.64 26.01
C LEU A 135 44.83 21.56 26.57
N SER A 136 43.75 21.93 27.26
CA SER A 136 42.75 20.98 27.80
C SER A 136 41.63 20.66 26.82
N GLN A 137 41.47 21.41 25.73
CA GLN A 137 40.37 21.25 24.78
C GLN A 137 40.85 20.69 23.43
N ASP A 138 39.97 19.89 22.82
CA ASP A 138 40.25 19.33 21.52
C ASP A 138 40.25 20.40 20.41
N ARG A 139 41.13 20.24 19.42
CA ARG A 139 41.31 21.25 18.37
C ARG A 139 40.30 21.04 17.25
N VAL A 140 39.40 22.01 17.06
CA VAL A 140 38.47 22.01 15.92
C VAL A 140 39.24 22.29 14.61
N LEU A 141 39.22 21.34 13.68
CA LEU A 141 39.85 21.46 12.35
C LEU A 141 38.89 22.03 11.30
N VAL A 142 37.60 21.70 11.42
CA VAL A 142 36.52 22.17 10.53
C VAL A 142 35.27 22.45 11.38
N PRO A 143 34.74 23.68 11.38
CA PRO A 143 33.51 24.02 12.09
C PRO A 143 32.29 23.44 11.39
N SER A 144 31.20 23.27 12.14
CA SER A 144 30.02 22.52 11.67
C SER A 144 29.35 23.13 10.44
N HIS A 145 29.23 24.46 10.44
CA HIS A 145 28.66 25.21 9.31
C HIS A 145 29.42 24.95 8.00
N SER A 146 30.76 24.95 8.03
CA SER A 146 31.58 24.69 6.85
C SER A 146 31.46 23.25 6.36
N LEU A 147 31.35 22.29 7.28
CA LEU A 147 31.12 20.88 6.95
C LEU A 147 29.75 20.69 6.27
N LYS A 148 28.70 21.28 6.86
CA LYS A 148 27.32 21.24 6.34
C LYS A 148 27.25 21.82 4.93
N ILE A 149 27.75 23.03 4.71
CA ILE A 149 27.75 23.68 3.40
C ILE A 149 28.53 22.85 2.39
N SER A 150 29.71 22.34 2.78
CA SER A 150 30.55 21.55 1.86
C SER A 150 29.85 20.26 1.41
N LEU A 151 29.16 19.60 2.34
CA LEU A 151 28.39 18.40 2.05
C LEU A 151 27.18 18.68 1.15
N GLN A 152 26.44 19.76 1.40
CA GLN A 152 25.29 20.16 0.58
C GLN A 152 25.72 20.57 -0.83
N ARG A 153 26.79 21.37 -0.96
CA ARG A 153 27.37 21.72 -2.26
C ARG A 153 27.83 20.49 -3.02
N LEU A 154 28.49 19.55 -2.34
CA LEU A 154 28.91 18.28 -2.96
C LEU A 154 27.70 17.44 -3.40
N LYS A 155 26.63 17.38 -2.60
CA LYS A 155 25.36 16.74 -2.97
C LYS A 155 24.77 17.35 -4.23
N THR A 156 24.60 18.67 -4.27
CA THR A 156 24.05 19.38 -5.43
C THR A 156 24.93 19.22 -6.67
N LEU A 157 26.26 19.20 -6.50
CA LEU A 157 27.23 18.93 -7.57
C LEU A 157 27.10 17.51 -8.13
N VAL A 158 26.96 16.49 -7.29
CA VAL A 158 26.86 15.10 -7.76
C VAL A 158 25.49 14.80 -8.37
N ILE A 159 24.39 15.22 -7.72
CA ILE A 159 23.03 14.85 -8.14
C ILE A 159 22.58 15.61 -9.40
N SER A 160 23.05 16.84 -9.61
CA SER A 160 22.66 17.62 -10.80
C SER A 160 23.43 17.23 -12.06
N ASN A 161 24.50 16.43 -11.93
CA ASN A 161 25.40 16.06 -13.02
C ASN A 161 25.33 14.55 -13.30
N SER A 162 24.79 14.15 -14.44
CA SER A 162 24.60 12.74 -14.82
C SER A 162 25.87 12.03 -15.31
N SER A 163 27.07 12.55 -15.04
CA SER A 163 28.32 11.96 -15.54
C SER A 163 28.96 11.02 -14.51
N PRO A 164 29.03 9.70 -14.78
CA PRO A 164 29.61 8.74 -13.84
C PRO A 164 31.09 9.05 -13.56
N GLY A 165 31.86 9.43 -14.59
CA GLY A 165 33.27 9.76 -14.43
C GLY A 165 33.54 10.90 -13.44
N LEU A 166 32.70 11.94 -13.45
CA LEU A 166 32.82 13.05 -12.49
C LEU A 166 32.42 12.61 -11.09
N CYS A 167 31.28 11.93 -10.95
CA CYS A 167 30.81 11.38 -9.67
C CYS A 167 31.90 10.52 -9.00
N ARG A 168 32.50 9.58 -9.74
CA ARG A 168 33.60 8.74 -9.27
C ARG A 168 34.79 9.57 -8.80
N ARG A 169 35.20 10.57 -9.59
CA ARG A 169 36.37 11.40 -9.28
C ARG A 169 36.17 12.28 -8.05
N LEU A 170 34.97 12.85 -7.88
CA LEU A 170 34.62 13.68 -6.73
C LEU A 170 34.53 12.86 -5.45
N LEU A 171 33.75 11.77 -5.48
CA LEU A 171 33.45 11.03 -4.27
C LEU A 171 34.61 10.14 -3.81
N ARG A 172 35.45 9.60 -4.72
CA ARG A 172 36.56 8.69 -4.36
C ARG A 172 37.49 9.23 -3.27
N LEU A 173 37.66 10.55 -3.17
CA LEU A 173 38.52 11.19 -2.16
C LEU A 173 37.91 11.24 -0.76
N VAL A 174 36.59 11.07 -0.66
CA VAL A 174 35.79 11.22 0.57
C VAL A 174 34.79 10.08 0.79
N LEU A 175 34.93 8.94 0.10
CA LEU A 175 33.96 7.83 0.18
C LEU A 175 33.76 7.35 1.62
N ILE A 176 34.86 7.15 2.34
CA ILE A 176 34.82 6.68 3.73
C ILE A 176 34.18 7.76 4.62
N GLN A 177 34.49 9.02 4.40
CA GLN A 177 33.93 10.15 5.14
C GLN A 177 32.41 10.29 4.93
N VAL A 178 31.94 10.11 3.70
CA VAL A 178 30.51 10.06 3.37
C VAL A 178 29.85 8.86 4.06
N TRP A 179 30.51 7.71 4.11
CA TRP A 179 30.04 6.54 4.86
C TRP A 179 29.91 6.82 6.36
N ILE A 180 30.90 7.46 6.98
CA ILE A 180 30.88 7.77 8.42
C ILE A 180 29.67 8.66 8.76
N LEU A 181 29.42 9.70 7.95
CA LEU A 181 28.26 10.58 8.14
C LEU A 181 26.93 9.88 7.85
N THR A 182 26.90 8.92 6.92
CA THR A 182 25.69 8.13 6.62
C THR A 182 25.35 7.14 7.73
N SER A 183 26.38 6.59 8.38
CA SER A 183 26.28 5.55 9.41
C SER A 183 26.15 6.10 10.83
N TRP A 184 25.75 7.37 10.99
CA TRP A 184 25.64 8.00 12.30
C TRP A 184 24.59 7.29 13.18
N PRO A 185 24.91 6.89 14.42
CA PRO A 185 23.95 6.23 15.31
C PRO A 185 22.94 7.25 15.86
N ASN A 186 21.66 6.88 15.91
CA ASN A 186 20.55 7.65 16.52
C ASN A 186 20.62 9.18 16.33
N PRO A 187 20.56 9.68 15.08
CA PRO A 187 20.69 11.11 14.82
C PRO A 187 19.47 11.90 15.33
N LEU A 188 19.71 13.09 15.91
CA LEU A 188 18.68 14.10 16.12
C LEU A 188 18.10 14.54 14.77
N GLN A 189 16.87 15.06 14.74
CA GLN A 189 16.22 15.48 13.50
C GLN A 189 17.06 16.51 12.71
N SER A 190 17.69 17.46 13.41
CA SER A 190 18.61 18.43 12.81
C SER A 190 19.85 17.78 12.20
N THR A 191 20.42 16.77 12.86
CA THR A 191 21.57 16.00 12.36
C THR A 191 21.20 15.16 11.14
N GLU A 192 20.01 14.53 11.16
CA GLU A 192 19.50 13.70 10.08
C GLU A 192 19.30 14.53 8.79
N GLU A 193 18.69 15.71 8.90
CA GLU A 193 18.43 16.59 7.75
C GLU A 193 19.70 17.25 7.20
N ASN A 194 20.59 17.69 8.08
CA ASN A 194 21.75 18.50 7.68
C ASN A 194 22.96 17.67 7.22
N PHE A 195 23.15 16.46 7.77
CA PHE A 195 24.36 15.66 7.55
C PHE A 195 24.04 14.26 7.01
N VAL A 196 23.16 13.51 7.69
CA VAL A 196 22.94 12.09 7.37
C VAL A 196 22.22 11.90 6.03
N LYS A 197 21.08 12.56 5.79
CA LYS A 197 20.33 12.47 4.52
C LYS A 197 21.17 12.90 3.31
N PRO A 198 21.90 14.04 3.34
CA PRO A 198 22.81 14.42 2.26
C PRO A 198 23.91 13.39 1.99
N ALA A 199 24.56 12.88 3.04
CA ALA A 199 25.59 11.85 2.91
C ALA A 199 25.01 10.53 2.35
N ARG A 200 23.84 10.10 2.85
CA ARG A 200 23.12 8.92 2.36
C ARG A 200 22.79 9.06 0.87
N THR A 201 22.33 10.23 0.45
CA THR A 201 22.03 10.52 -0.96
C THR A 201 23.28 10.39 -1.84
N LEU A 202 24.42 10.91 -1.39
CA LEU A 202 25.71 10.78 -2.09
C LEU A 202 26.19 9.34 -2.18
N LEU A 203 26.10 8.58 -1.09
CA LEU A 203 26.49 7.18 -1.04
C LEU A 203 25.60 6.32 -1.97
N GLN A 204 24.29 6.53 -1.92
CA GLN A 204 23.35 5.85 -2.81
C GLN A 204 23.58 6.21 -4.28
N ALA A 205 23.89 7.48 -4.59
CA ALA A 205 24.24 7.88 -5.96
C ALA A 205 25.52 7.19 -6.45
N TYR A 206 26.52 7.02 -5.57
CA TYR A 206 27.74 6.26 -5.89
C TYR A 206 27.44 4.79 -6.15
N LEU A 207 26.69 4.14 -5.26
CA LEU A 207 26.34 2.72 -5.35
C LEU A 207 25.43 2.42 -6.55
N ARG A 208 24.51 3.32 -6.91
CA ARG A 208 23.68 3.21 -8.13
C ARG A 208 24.49 3.21 -9.41
N LEU A 209 25.61 3.93 -9.44
CA LEU A 209 26.45 4.06 -10.64
C LEU A 209 27.57 3.02 -10.71
N PHE A 210 28.00 2.47 -9.56
CA PHE A 210 29.20 1.64 -9.46
C PHE A 210 29.03 0.38 -8.62
N GLY A 211 27.79 -0.03 -8.34
CA GLY A 211 27.45 -1.15 -7.47
C GLY A 211 28.12 -2.46 -7.89
N ASN A 212 29.14 -2.86 -7.15
CA ASN A 212 29.78 -4.17 -7.24
C ASN A 212 30.56 -4.48 -5.95
N ALA A 213 31.07 -5.71 -5.83
CA ALA A 213 31.77 -6.15 -4.62
C ALA A 213 33.01 -5.30 -4.27
N GLU A 214 33.78 -4.89 -5.27
CA GLU A 214 34.96 -4.02 -5.07
C GLU A 214 34.59 -2.60 -4.61
N SER A 215 33.43 -2.09 -5.03
CA SER A 215 32.95 -0.76 -4.64
C SER A 215 32.47 -0.72 -3.18
N VAL A 216 31.98 -1.84 -2.64
CA VAL A 216 31.45 -1.93 -1.28
C VAL A 216 32.56 -2.25 -0.27
N ARG A 217 33.62 -2.95 -0.71
CA ARG A 217 34.76 -3.37 0.11
C ARG A 217 35.40 -2.27 0.97
N PRO A 218 35.60 -1.02 0.49
CA PRO A 218 36.15 0.05 1.33
C PRO A 218 35.28 0.39 2.55
N PHE A 219 33.95 0.24 2.44
CA PHE A 219 33.03 0.49 3.55
C PHE A 219 33.08 -0.62 4.58
N ILE A 220 33.17 -1.88 4.14
CA ILE A 220 33.31 -3.04 5.04
C ILE A 220 34.63 -2.96 5.79
N ARG A 221 35.73 -2.60 5.10
CA ARG A 221 37.05 -2.40 5.72
C ARG A 221 37.10 -1.29 6.76
N ASN A 222 36.27 -0.26 6.59
CA ASN A 222 36.24 0.93 7.45
C ASN A 222 34.90 1.06 8.18
N LEU A 223 34.26 -0.07 8.51
CA LEU A 223 32.88 -0.09 8.99
C LEU A 223 32.71 0.72 10.28
N LEU A 224 33.65 0.57 11.23
CA LEU A 224 33.68 1.27 12.52
C LEU A 224 34.51 2.56 12.51
N CYS A 225 34.91 3.07 11.34
CA CYS A 225 35.71 4.29 11.27
C CYS A 225 34.90 5.50 11.78
N LYS A 226 35.57 6.41 12.49
CA LYS A 226 34.97 7.65 13.06
C LYS A 226 35.57 8.94 12.48
N GLY A 227 36.59 8.84 11.61
CA GLY A 227 37.15 9.99 10.90
C GLY A 227 38.33 9.64 10.01
N ALA A 228 39.54 9.77 10.56
CA ALA A 228 40.79 9.46 9.87
C ALA A 228 40.88 7.95 9.56
N VAL A 229 41.40 7.63 8.37
CA VAL A 229 41.65 6.25 7.94
C VAL A 229 43.00 5.77 8.50
N ASP A 230 43.08 4.50 8.87
CA ASP A 230 44.30 3.89 9.41
C ASP A 230 45.50 4.09 8.49
N GLY A 231 46.60 4.62 9.06
CA GLY A 231 47.83 4.96 8.32
C GLY A 231 48.06 6.46 8.07
N THR A 232 47.21 7.34 8.60
CA THR A 232 47.42 8.80 8.55
C THR A 232 48.17 9.31 9.79
N GLU A 233 49.12 10.23 9.60
CA GLU A 233 50.00 10.73 10.68
C GLU A 233 49.27 11.54 11.78
N LYS A 234 48.03 12.00 11.51
CA LYS A 234 47.23 12.81 12.43
C LYS A 234 45.85 12.22 12.62
N HIS A 235 45.53 11.81 13.85
CA HIS A 235 44.22 11.32 14.22
C HIS A 235 43.21 12.47 14.35
N TRP A 236 42.08 12.35 13.65
CA TRP A 236 40.93 13.24 13.77
C TRP A 236 39.63 12.44 13.62
N GLU A 237 38.54 12.95 14.21
CA GLU A 237 37.22 12.32 14.19
C GLU A 237 36.09 13.33 13.99
N TYR A 238 34.94 12.83 13.54
CA TYR A 238 33.69 13.60 13.56
C TYR A 238 33.06 13.52 14.94
N ARG A 239 32.60 14.65 15.46
CA ARG A 239 31.98 14.72 16.78
C ARG A 239 30.69 15.52 16.80
N LEU A 240 29.71 15.00 17.53
CA LEU A 240 28.42 15.67 17.77
C LEU A 240 28.55 16.71 18.89
N ARG A 241 28.06 17.92 18.66
CA ARG A 241 27.75 18.89 19.72
C ARG A 241 26.31 18.74 20.19
N GLY A 242 26.03 19.21 21.41
CA GLY A 242 24.70 19.14 22.05
C GLY A 242 23.52 19.71 21.24
N ASN A 243 23.76 20.53 20.22
CA ASN A 243 22.73 21.12 19.36
C ASN A 243 22.40 20.26 18.11
N GLY A 244 23.02 19.09 17.95
CA GLY A 244 22.86 18.23 16.77
C GLY A 244 23.81 18.55 15.61
N ASP A 245 24.78 19.42 15.84
CA ASP A 245 25.81 19.83 14.88
C ASP A 245 27.02 18.89 14.91
N ILE A 246 27.58 18.56 13.74
CA ILE A 246 28.78 17.73 13.61
C ILE A 246 29.99 18.58 13.26
N GLU A 247 31.09 18.42 13.99
CA GLU A 247 32.38 19.10 13.73
C GLU A 247 33.49 18.09 13.50
N VAL A 248 34.57 18.54 12.85
CA VAL A 248 35.78 17.74 12.67
C VAL A 248 36.84 18.19 13.66
N VAL A 249 37.31 17.27 14.49
CA VAL A 249 38.14 17.58 15.64
C VAL A 249 39.38 16.69 15.68
N GLU A 250 40.52 17.28 16.03
CA GLU A 250 41.78 16.61 16.39
C GLU A 250 41.81 16.43 17.92
N PRO A 251 41.59 15.21 18.45
CA PRO A 251 41.60 14.97 19.88
C PRO A 251 42.99 15.25 20.46
N ARG A 252 43.06 16.02 21.55
CA ARG A 252 44.33 16.33 22.23
C ARG A 252 44.32 15.70 23.62
N GLY A 253 44.62 14.41 23.66
CA GLY A 253 44.81 13.64 24.89
C GLY A 253 45.68 12.43 24.63
N LEU A 254 46.47 12.03 25.64
CA LEU A 254 47.27 10.80 25.65
C LEU A 254 46.36 9.56 25.79
N ALA A 255 45.32 9.45 24.97
CA ALA A 255 44.59 8.21 24.78
C ALA A 255 45.49 7.33 23.91
N SER A 256 46.45 6.72 24.60
CA SER A 256 47.02 5.41 24.34
C SER A 256 46.36 4.70 23.14
N THR A 257 47.21 4.36 22.17
CA THR A 257 47.05 3.28 21.21
C THR A 257 46.74 1.95 21.90
N THR A 258 45.56 1.82 22.50
CA THR A 258 45.08 0.63 23.18
C THR A 258 43.68 0.33 22.70
N GLY A 259 43.59 -0.62 21.78
CA GLY A 259 42.39 -1.39 21.47
C GLY A 259 41.24 -0.57 20.87
N ILE A 260 40.85 -0.90 19.65
CA ILE A 260 39.47 -0.69 19.24
C ILE A 260 38.62 -1.48 20.25
N GLU A 261 38.04 -0.84 21.27
CA GLU A 261 36.96 -1.46 22.04
C GLU A 261 35.83 -1.72 21.06
N LEU A 262 35.70 -2.98 20.65
CA LEU A 262 34.67 -3.42 19.72
C LEU A 262 33.31 -3.28 20.39
N ASN A 263 32.60 -2.21 20.05
CA ASN A 263 31.21 -2.06 20.41
C ASN A 263 30.36 -2.88 19.42
N TRP A 264 29.96 -4.08 19.84
CA TRP A 264 29.11 -4.98 19.05
C TRP A 264 27.80 -4.34 18.59
N ASN A 265 27.19 -3.49 19.43
CA ASN A 265 25.96 -2.80 19.07
C ASN A 265 26.19 -1.77 17.95
N GLU A 266 27.32 -1.05 17.99
CA GLU A 266 27.71 -0.10 16.94
C GLU A 266 28.01 -0.85 15.63
N LEU A 267 28.68 -2.01 15.72
CA LEU A 267 28.96 -2.86 14.58
C LEU A 267 27.68 -3.33 13.88
N GLU A 268 26.73 -3.86 14.66
CA GLU A 268 25.46 -4.35 14.11
C GLU A 268 24.63 -3.23 13.48
N ASP A 269 24.49 -2.08 14.15
CA ASP A 269 23.75 -0.93 13.62
C ASP A 269 24.35 -0.41 12.32
N LYS A 270 25.68 -0.29 12.26
CA LYS A 270 26.38 0.14 11.04
C LYS A 270 26.29 -0.88 9.92
N ALA A 271 26.39 -2.18 10.23
CA ALA A 271 26.19 -3.23 9.23
C ALA A 271 24.78 -3.18 8.63
N VAL A 272 23.75 -2.98 9.48
CA VAL A 272 22.36 -2.82 9.06
C VAL A 272 22.17 -1.63 8.11
N LYS A 273 22.79 -0.49 8.41
CA LYS A 273 22.74 0.72 7.56
C LYS A 273 23.46 0.54 6.24
N LEU A 274 24.59 -0.20 6.23
CA LEU A 274 25.31 -0.50 5.00
C LEU A 274 24.47 -1.37 4.07
N VAL A 275 23.87 -2.43 4.62
CA VAL A 275 22.98 -3.34 3.89
C VAL A 275 21.75 -2.61 3.34
N GLU A 276 21.16 -1.70 4.12
CA GLU A 276 20.06 -0.86 3.64
C GLU A 276 20.50 0.02 2.45
N CYS A 277 21.66 0.68 2.54
CA CYS A 277 22.18 1.48 1.43
C CYS A 277 22.44 0.64 0.17
N VAL A 278 23.02 -0.55 0.32
CA VAL A 278 23.30 -1.47 -0.79
C VAL A 278 22.00 -1.98 -1.42
N THR A 279 21.03 -2.40 -0.61
CA THR A 279 19.76 -2.96 -1.11
C THR A 279 18.84 -1.93 -1.74
N THR A 280 18.89 -0.66 -1.32
CA THR A 280 18.15 0.45 -1.93
C THR A 280 18.81 1.02 -3.19
N ALA A 281 20.14 0.99 -3.26
CA ALA A 281 20.89 1.62 -4.35
C ALA A 281 21.24 0.65 -5.49
N CYS A 282 21.58 -0.61 -5.19
CA CYS A 282 22.01 -1.58 -6.17
C CYS A 282 20.85 -2.41 -6.73
N SER A 283 21.01 -2.88 -7.96
CA SER A 283 20.11 -3.85 -8.60
C SER A 283 20.21 -5.22 -7.94
N VAL A 284 19.22 -6.08 -8.19
CA VAL A 284 19.15 -7.41 -7.57
C VAL A 284 20.37 -8.28 -7.92
N THR A 285 20.84 -8.21 -9.16
CA THR A 285 22.03 -8.95 -9.61
C THR A 285 23.31 -8.47 -8.95
N GLU A 286 23.44 -7.15 -8.73
CA GLU A 286 24.59 -6.57 -8.04
C GLU A 286 24.62 -6.97 -6.56
N VAL A 287 23.48 -6.90 -5.87
CA VAL A 287 23.36 -7.35 -4.47
C VAL A 287 23.77 -8.81 -4.33
N SER A 288 23.30 -9.69 -5.21
CA SER A 288 23.67 -11.11 -5.20
C SER A 288 25.15 -11.33 -5.52
N SER A 289 25.73 -10.54 -6.42
CA SER A 289 27.17 -10.62 -6.72
C SER A 289 28.04 -10.21 -5.53
N ILE A 290 27.63 -9.17 -4.78
CA ILE A 290 28.31 -8.71 -3.56
C ILE A 290 28.23 -9.80 -2.49
N PHE A 291 27.04 -10.39 -2.31
CA PHE A 291 26.83 -11.48 -1.38
C PHE A 291 27.70 -12.70 -1.71
N LEU A 292 27.72 -13.14 -2.97
CA LEU A 292 28.52 -14.30 -3.40
C LEU A 292 30.02 -14.05 -3.25
N ASP A 293 30.49 -12.83 -3.49
CA ASP A 293 31.90 -12.46 -3.29
C ASP A 293 32.30 -12.50 -1.81
N LEU A 294 31.46 -11.95 -0.91
CA LEU A 294 31.69 -12.03 0.54
C LEU A 294 31.68 -13.47 1.04
N LEU A 295 30.72 -14.27 0.58
CA LEU A 295 30.61 -15.68 0.96
C LEU A 295 31.81 -16.49 0.46
N LYS A 296 32.26 -16.28 -0.79
CA LYS A 296 33.47 -16.90 -1.35
C LYS A 296 34.71 -16.58 -0.53
N ARG A 297 34.94 -15.29 -0.23
CA ARG A 297 36.12 -14.87 0.56
C ARG A 297 36.10 -15.46 1.96
N TRP A 298 34.92 -15.52 2.58
CA TRP A 298 34.80 -16.12 3.90
C TRP A 298 35.11 -17.62 3.89
N ILE A 299 34.70 -18.36 2.85
CA ILE A 299 35.02 -19.79 2.66
C ILE A 299 36.52 -20.01 2.37
N GLU A 300 37.15 -19.09 1.63
CA GLU A 300 38.57 -19.18 1.26
C GLU A 300 39.52 -18.71 2.38
N ALA A 301 39.06 -17.86 3.31
CA ALA A 301 39.83 -17.35 4.44
C ALA A 301 40.43 -18.41 5.37
N PRO A 302 39.73 -19.50 5.77
CA PRO A 302 40.32 -20.56 6.60
C PRO A 302 41.36 -21.42 5.86
N GLY A 303 41.34 -21.47 4.52
CA GLY A 303 42.23 -22.33 3.72
C GLY A 303 43.68 -21.85 3.61
N LYS A 304 43.96 -20.56 3.88
CA LYS A 304 45.31 -19.98 3.75
C LYS A 304 46.17 -20.04 5.01
N GLN A 305 45.64 -20.47 6.15
CA GLN A 305 46.40 -20.50 7.40
C GLN A 305 47.21 -21.80 7.61
N THR A 306 47.00 -22.83 6.78
CA THR A 306 47.52 -24.18 7.05
C THR A 306 48.62 -24.67 6.10
N GLU A 307 49.08 -23.85 5.15
CA GLU A 307 50.21 -24.19 4.29
C GLU A 307 51.47 -23.35 4.62
N ASP A 308 52.47 -24.06 5.16
CA ASP A 308 53.87 -23.67 5.35
C ASP A 308 54.17 -22.43 6.24
N LEU A 309 54.31 -22.69 7.55
CA LEU A 309 55.26 -21.99 8.41
C LEU A 309 56.70 -22.29 7.95
N LYS A 310 57.12 -21.74 6.80
CA LYS A 310 58.53 -21.55 6.47
C LYS A 310 58.87 -20.08 6.67
N ILE A 311 59.63 -19.82 7.73
CA ILE A 311 60.26 -18.53 8.00
C ILE A 311 61.12 -18.17 6.78
N ASN A 312 60.60 -17.29 5.92
CA ASN A 312 61.38 -16.57 4.93
C ASN A 312 61.15 -15.08 5.16
N VAL A 313 62.20 -14.43 5.65
CA VAL A 313 62.29 -12.98 5.73
C VAL A 313 62.25 -12.43 4.30
N ARG A 314 61.09 -11.95 3.87
CA ARG A 314 60.96 -11.05 2.72
C ARG A 314 60.01 -9.92 3.07
N LEU A 315 60.56 -8.70 3.09
CA LEU A 315 59.84 -7.45 3.18
C LEU A 315 59.03 -7.25 1.88
N GLN A 316 57.71 -7.49 1.94
CA GLN A 316 56.74 -6.91 1.02
C GLN A 316 55.36 -6.90 1.72
N ASP A 317 54.84 -5.69 1.93
CA ASP A 317 53.55 -5.37 2.55
C ASP A 317 52.34 -5.90 1.74
N GLU A 318 52.02 -7.19 1.89
CA GLU A 318 50.63 -7.64 1.76
C GLU A 318 50.17 -8.10 3.14
N LYS A 319 49.67 -7.15 3.94
CA LYS A 319 49.08 -7.42 5.25
C LYS A 319 48.00 -8.47 5.10
N ALA A 320 48.19 -9.63 5.73
CA ALA A 320 47.13 -10.60 5.97
C ALA A 320 45.91 -9.86 6.54
N ASP A 321 44.71 -10.10 5.97
CA ASP A 321 43.48 -9.49 6.46
C ASP A 321 43.35 -9.81 7.96
N SER A 322 43.26 -8.76 8.79
CA SER A 322 43.19 -8.90 10.26
C SER A 322 41.93 -9.71 10.67
N PRO A 323 41.92 -10.43 11.79
CA PRO A 323 40.74 -11.18 12.25
C PRO A 323 39.48 -10.32 12.40
N LEU A 324 39.64 -9.01 12.65
CA LEU A 324 38.54 -8.03 12.70
C LEU A 324 37.89 -7.81 11.32
N GLN A 325 38.67 -7.92 10.24
CA GLN A 325 38.17 -7.76 8.88
C GLN A 325 37.20 -8.90 8.52
N SER A 326 37.56 -10.13 8.87
CA SER A 326 36.69 -11.30 8.69
C SER A 326 35.39 -11.15 9.49
N LEU A 327 35.45 -10.56 10.68
CA LEU A 327 34.27 -10.29 11.50
C LEU A 327 33.32 -9.26 10.85
N PHE A 328 33.86 -8.18 10.28
CA PHE A 328 33.05 -7.18 9.56
C PHE A 328 32.38 -7.80 8.32
N GLU A 329 33.10 -8.65 7.59
CA GLU A 329 32.57 -9.35 6.42
C GLU A 329 31.44 -10.32 6.80
N VAL A 330 31.61 -11.11 7.87
CA VAL A 330 30.59 -12.04 8.37
C VAL A 330 29.35 -11.31 8.86
N THR A 331 29.51 -10.22 9.62
CA THR A 331 28.36 -9.46 10.14
C THR A 331 27.56 -8.81 9.01
N VAL A 332 28.22 -8.27 7.98
CA VAL A 332 27.54 -7.74 6.80
C VAL A 332 26.86 -8.85 6.00
N LEU A 333 27.52 -10.01 5.84
CA LEU A 333 26.96 -11.20 5.19
C LEU A 333 25.68 -11.67 5.89
N GLN A 334 25.71 -11.79 7.22
CA GLN A 334 24.55 -12.18 8.02
C GLN A 334 23.39 -11.18 7.86
N LYS A 335 23.65 -9.86 7.97
CA LYS A 335 22.60 -8.84 7.80
C LYS A 335 22.05 -8.81 6.36
N LEU A 336 22.83 -9.18 5.34
CA LEU A 336 22.34 -9.34 3.96
C LEU A 336 21.36 -10.52 3.84
N MET A 337 21.63 -11.64 4.51
CA MET A 337 20.73 -12.79 4.54
C MET A 337 19.39 -12.45 5.21
N ASP A 338 19.43 -11.68 6.31
CA ASP A 338 18.23 -11.28 7.04
C ASP A 338 17.37 -10.26 6.27
N LYS A 339 17.99 -9.24 5.64
CA LYS A 339 17.27 -8.12 5.02
C LYS A 339 16.94 -8.29 3.55
N ALA A 340 17.63 -9.16 2.83
CA ALA A 340 17.43 -9.32 1.39
C ALA A 340 17.32 -10.78 0.91
N PRO A 341 16.60 -11.67 1.61
CA PRO A 341 16.51 -13.08 1.26
C PRO A 341 16.01 -13.30 -0.18
N GLU A 342 14.96 -12.59 -0.58
CA GLU A 342 14.34 -12.72 -1.91
C GLU A 342 15.27 -12.28 -3.05
N LYS A 343 16.14 -11.28 -2.80
CA LYS A 343 17.08 -10.77 -3.81
C LYS A 343 18.19 -11.78 -4.09
N LEU A 344 18.54 -12.61 -3.11
CA LEU A 344 19.58 -13.64 -3.22
C LEU A 344 19.13 -14.88 -4.01
N VAL A 345 17.82 -15.19 -4.02
CA VAL A 345 17.24 -16.35 -4.72
C VAL A 345 17.43 -16.26 -6.25
N ASN A 346 17.58 -15.06 -6.81
CA ASN A 346 17.72 -14.84 -8.25
C ASN A 346 19.04 -15.35 -8.87
N GLN A 347 20.04 -15.72 -8.06
CA GLN A 347 21.29 -16.37 -8.52
C GLN A 347 21.46 -17.76 -7.89
N PHE A 348 20.36 -18.52 -7.84
CA PHE A 348 20.25 -19.86 -7.28
C PHE A 348 21.38 -20.82 -7.70
N ASP A 349 21.70 -20.90 -8.99
CA ASP A 349 22.70 -21.85 -9.50
C ASP A 349 24.11 -21.63 -8.91
N GLN A 350 24.51 -20.37 -8.75
CA GLN A 350 25.84 -20.03 -8.21
C GLN A 350 25.91 -20.23 -6.70
N LEU A 351 24.80 -19.98 -6.01
CA LEU A 351 24.68 -20.21 -4.58
C LEU A 351 24.70 -21.71 -4.27
N LEU A 352 23.96 -22.51 -5.05
CA LEU A 352 23.95 -23.96 -4.91
C LEU A 352 25.31 -24.58 -5.24
N GLU A 353 25.98 -24.11 -6.30
CA GLU A 353 27.34 -24.53 -6.63
C GLU A 353 28.31 -24.28 -5.45
N LEU A 354 28.19 -23.12 -4.79
CA LEU A 354 29.02 -22.78 -3.64
C LEU A 354 28.71 -23.64 -2.42
N ILE A 355 27.42 -23.89 -2.14
CA ILE A 355 26.97 -24.82 -1.09
C ILE A 355 27.56 -26.21 -1.35
N CYS A 356 27.44 -26.74 -2.58
CA CYS A 356 28.01 -28.02 -2.94
C CYS A 356 29.52 -28.07 -2.78
N ARG A 357 30.25 -27.00 -3.13
CA ARG A 357 31.71 -26.90 -2.91
C ARG A 357 32.06 -26.98 -1.43
N VAL A 358 31.35 -26.27 -0.57
CA VAL A 358 31.59 -26.29 0.88
C VAL A 358 31.26 -27.65 1.50
N LEU A 359 30.11 -28.23 1.15
CA LEU A 359 29.70 -29.55 1.65
C LEU A 359 30.66 -30.66 1.20
N THR A 360 31.21 -30.54 -0.01
CA THR A 360 32.25 -31.43 -0.53
C THR A 360 33.59 -31.23 0.21
N ALA A 361 33.96 -29.97 0.49
CA ALA A 361 35.16 -29.66 1.25
C ALA A 361 35.07 -30.17 2.70
N ASP A 362 33.91 -30.07 3.36
CA ASP A 362 33.69 -30.65 4.70
C ASP A 362 33.77 -32.18 4.71
N ALA A 363 33.35 -32.83 3.61
CA ALA A 363 33.50 -34.28 3.47
C ALA A 363 34.98 -34.73 3.33
N GLN A 364 35.86 -33.85 2.84
CA GLN A 364 37.29 -34.11 2.69
C GLN A 364 38.09 -33.68 3.93
N SER A 365 37.70 -32.59 4.58
CA SER A 365 38.33 -32.04 5.77
C SER A 365 37.28 -31.39 6.66
N ARG A 366 37.17 -31.83 7.91
CA ARG A 366 36.17 -31.32 8.87
C ARG A 366 36.27 -29.79 9.01
N LEU A 367 35.25 -29.07 8.53
CA LEU A 367 35.17 -27.61 8.60
C LEU A 367 34.53 -27.15 9.92
N ALA A 368 34.73 -25.86 10.24
CA ALA A 368 34.16 -25.22 11.43
C ALA A 368 32.62 -25.24 11.41
N ASP A 369 32.01 -25.48 12.57
CA ASP A 369 30.56 -25.62 12.71
C ASP A 369 29.81 -24.33 12.35
N ASP A 370 30.40 -23.15 12.60
CA ASP A 370 29.83 -21.84 12.21
C ASP A 370 29.67 -21.72 10.68
N LEU A 371 30.60 -22.31 9.93
CA LEU A 371 30.59 -22.31 8.47
C LEU A 371 29.51 -23.22 7.90
N LEU A 372 29.32 -24.38 8.50
CA LEU A 372 28.22 -25.27 8.16
C LEU A 372 26.87 -24.68 8.57
N ALA A 373 26.78 -23.98 9.71
CA ALA A 373 25.54 -23.33 10.13
C ALA A 373 25.07 -22.26 9.13
N VAL A 374 25.98 -21.42 8.63
CA VAL A 374 25.68 -20.44 7.58
C VAL A 374 25.24 -21.14 6.29
N VAL A 375 25.97 -22.17 5.85
CA VAL A 375 25.61 -22.94 4.64
C VAL A 375 24.25 -23.63 4.76
N LEU A 376 23.94 -24.22 5.91
CA LEU A 376 22.62 -24.82 6.16
C LEU A 376 21.52 -23.77 6.22
N SER A 377 21.79 -22.57 6.77
CA SER A 377 20.80 -21.49 6.76
C SER A 377 20.52 -20.96 5.34
N LEU A 378 21.53 -20.91 4.47
CA LEU A 378 21.35 -20.61 3.05
C LEU A 378 20.57 -21.71 2.33
N LEU A 379 20.90 -22.96 2.63
CA LEU A 379 20.17 -24.10 2.10
C LEU A 379 18.71 -24.11 2.57
N ASN A 380 18.45 -23.71 3.81
CA ASN A 380 17.10 -23.50 4.34
C ASN A 380 16.36 -22.41 3.57
N LEU A 381 17.00 -21.25 3.37
CA LEU A 381 16.42 -20.14 2.61
C LEU A 381 16.05 -20.58 1.19
N VAL A 382 16.89 -21.42 0.58
CA VAL A 382 16.67 -21.96 -0.76
C VAL A 382 15.51 -22.95 -0.78
N ILE A 383 15.52 -23.94 0.11
CA ILE A 383 14.51 -25.01 0.14
C ILE A 383 13.14 -24.46 0.56
N THR A 384 13.09 -23.41 1.38
CA THR A 384 11.83 -22.81 1.84
C THR A 384 11.26 -21.77 0.89
N ALA A 385 11.99 -21.38 -0.17
CA ALA A 385 11.50 -20.41 -1.14
C ALA A 385 10.23 -20.92 -1.88
N PRO A 386 9.22 -20.05 -2.13
CA PRO A 386 7.97 -20.45 -2.78
C PRO A 386 8.16 -20.88 -4.23
N THR A 387 9.24 -20.42 -4.89
CA THR A 387 9.59 -20.77 -6.28
C THR A 387 10.51 -21.99 -6.39
N PHE A 388 10.93 -22.58 -5.28
CA PHE A 388 11.85 -23.72 -5.28
C PHE A 388 11.13 -25.01 -5.70
N GLN A 389 11.68 -25.70 -6.69
CA GLN A 389 11.25 -27.04 -7.10
C GLN A 389 12.48 -27.94 -7.14
N LYS A 390 12.37 -29.19 -6.69
CA LYS A 390 13.51 -30.10 -6.66
C LYS A 390 14.04 -30.40 -8.06
N SER A 391 13.16 -30.36 -9.06
CA SER A 391 13.46 -30.47 -10.50
C SER A 391 14.39 -29.38 -11.05
N HIS A 392 14.51 -28.23 -10.38
CA HIS A 392 15.40 -27.13 -10.78
C HIS A 392 16.86 -27.38 -10.40
N ILE A 393 17.14 -28.35 -9.51
CA ILE A 393 18.51 -28.73 -9.13
C ILE A 393 19.06 -29.77 -10.11
N LYS A 394 20.31 -29.61 -10.56
CA LYS A 394 20.98 -30.66 -11.34
C LYS A 394 21.15 -31.91 -10.47
N SER A 395 20.85 -33.08 -11.02
CA SER A 395 20.89 -34.36 -10.27
C SER A 395 22.21 -34.63 -9.54
N LYS A 396 23.34 -34.12 -10.05
CA LYS A 396 24.65 -34.22 -9.39
C LYS A 396 24.77 -33.36 -8.13
N GLU A 397 24.26 -32.14 -8.18
CA GLU A 397 24.29 -31.18 -7.06
C GLU A 397 23.31 -31.63 -5.96
N LEU A 398 22.15 -32.18 -6.35
CA LEU A 398 21.18 -32.77 -5.44
C LEU A 398 21.77 -33.94 -4.64
N ASN A 399 22.43 -34.88 -5.31
CA ASN A 399 23.06 -36.03 -4.65
C ASN A 399 24.13 -35.60 -3.62
N ILE A 400 24.87 -34.52 -3.90
CA ILE A 400 25.85 -33.95 -2.97
C ILE A 400 25.16 -33.39 -1.73
N VAL A 401 24.05 -32.66 -1.91
CA VAL A 401 23.27 -32.08 -0.80
C VAL A 401 22.62 -33.17 0.05
N GLU A 402 21.96 -34.16 -0.55
CA GLU A 402 21.32 -35.26 0.16
C GLU A 402 22.34 -36.09 0.96
N SER A 403 23.46 -36.48 0.34
CA SER A 403 24.53 -37.24 1.01
C SER A 403 25.17 -36.44 2.16
N ALA A 404 25.33 -35.12 2.00
CA ALA A 404 25.90 -34.27 3.03
C ALA A 404 24.93 -34.04 4.20
N LEU A 405 23.64 -33.84 3.94
CA LEU A 405 22.63 -33.69 4.98
C LEU A 405 22.47 -34.98 5.79
N GLU A 406 22.47 -36.15 5.13
CA GLU A 406 22.42 -37.45 5.82
C GLU A 406 23.66 -37.65 6.70
N ARG A 407 24.86 -37.34 6.20
CA ARG A 407 26.09 -37.37 7.00
C ARG A 407 26.02 -36.43 8.20
N LEU A 408 25.70 -35.16 8.00
CA LEU A 408 25.61 -34.14 9.06
C LEU A 408 24.50 -34.43 10.08
N SER A 409 23.45 -35.16 9.68
CA SER A 409 22.36 -35.60 10.57
C SER A 409 22.76 -36.71 11.55
N ASN A 410 23.84 -37.43 11.24
CA ASN A 410 24.37 -38.56 12.00
C ASN A 410 25.67 -38.22 12.75
N GLU A 411 26.28 -37.07 12.48
CA GLU A 411 27.42 -36.54 13.23
C GLU A 411 26.97 -35.89 14.55
N GLU A 412 27.80 -35.99 15.60
CA GLU A 412 27.60 -35.29 16.88
C GLU A 412 28.10 -33.83 16.79
N ARG A 413 27.35 -32.97 16.10
CA ARG A 413 27.59 -31.52 16.02
C ARG A 413 26.37 -30.75 16.54
N PRO A 414 26.34 -30.34 17.83
CA PRO A 414 25.13 -29.87 18.49
C PRO A 414 24.45 -28.67 17.80
N GLN A 415 25.19 -27.83 17.08
CA GLN A 415 24.64 -26.66 16.36
C GLN A 415 24.16 -26.97 14.93
N VAL A 416 24.64 -28.04 14.30
CA VAL A 416 24.46 -28.33 12.87
C VAL A 416 23.51 -29.50 12.65
N THR A 417 23.60 -30.55 13.48
CA THR A 417 22.78 -31.77 13.42
C THR A 417 21.27 -31.51 13.40
N PRO A 418 20.67 -30.66 14.27
CA PRO A 418 19.21 -30.45 14.24
C PRO A 418 18.75 -29.78 12.95
N THR A 419 19.49 -28.77 12.48
CA THR A 419 19.19 -28.05 11.24
C THR A 419 19.33 -28.97 10.01
N ALA A 420 20.39 -29.80 9.97
CA ALA A 420 20.60 -30.78 8.90
C ALA A 420 19.48 -31.83 8.86
N ARG A 421 19.01 -32.33 10.02
CA ARG A 421 17.86 -33.24 10.11
C ARG A 421 16.58 -32.60 9.58
N ASN A 422 16.29 -31.36 10.01
CA ASN A 422 15.11 -30.65 9.56
C ASN A 422 15.14 -30.38 8.05
N LEU A 423 16.30 -30.02 7.48
CA LEU A 423 16.45 -29.79 6.05
C LEU A 423 16.35 -31.07 5.22
N ALA A 424 16.91 -32.18 5.71
CA ALA A 424 16.75 -33.49 5.09
C ALA A 424 15.27 -33.91 5.06
N LEU A 425 14.56 -33.66 6.17
CA LEU A 425 13.14 -33.95 6.31
C LEU A 425 12.29 -33.06 5.39
N LEU A 426 12.61 -31.76 5.30
CA LEU A 426 11.92 -30.81 4.43
C LEU A 426 12.12 -31.14 2.95
N LEU A 427 13.34 -31.51 2.53
CA LEU A 427 13.59 -31.97 1.17
C LEU A 427 12.79 -33.22 0.84
N LYS A 428 12.76 -34.19 1.75
CA LYS A 428 12.02 -35.44 1.59
C LYS A 428 10.50 -35.25 1.56
N TYR A 429 9.93 -34.43 2.44
CA TYR A 429 8.48 -34.19 2.41
C TYR A 429 8.04 -33.27 1.27
N ARG A 430 8.96 -32.47 0.71
CA ARG A 430 8.67 -31.73 -0.52
C ARG A 430 8.55 -32.68 -1.71
N ASP A 431 9.31 -33.78 -1.76
CA ASP A 431 9.06 -34.89 -2.70
C ASP A 431 7.66 -35.52 -2.49
N ASP A 432 7.25 -35.76 -1.24
CA ASP A 432 5.95 -36.38 -0.94
C ASP A 432 4.77 -35.43 -1.26
N MET A 433 4.96 -34.10 -1.14
CA MET A 433 3.99 -33.12 -1.63
C MET A 433 3.94 -33.08 -3.17
N GLU A 434 5.06 -33.30 -3.85
CA GLU A 434 5.12 -33.46 -5.31
C GLU A 434 4.41 -34.76 -5.77
N GLU A 435 4.44 -35.85 -5.00
CA GLU A 435 3.67 -37.09 -5.29
C GLU A 435 2.15 -36.92 -5.10
N ASN A 436 1.71 -36.08 -4.16
CA ASN A 436 0.29 -35.71 -3.98
C ASN A 436 -0.17 -34.60 -4.95
N GLU A 437 0.76 -33.86 -5.57
CA GLU A 437 0.52 -32.92 -6.68
C GLU A 437 0.63 -33.59 -8.06
N GLY A 438 0.36 -34.90 -8.17
CA GLY A 438 0.25 -35.64 -9.44
C GLY A 438 -0.79 -35.11 -10.45
N SER A 439 -1.38 -33.92 -10.24
CA SER A 439 -2.21 -33.20 -11.22
C SER A 439 -1.91 -31.69 -11.36
N ALA A 440 -0.91 -31.12 -10.68
CA ALA A 440 -0.47 -29.75 -10.94
C ALA A 440 0.73 -29.78 -11.91
N SER A 441 0.43 -30.12 -13.17
CA SER A 441 1.38 -29.90 -14.26
C SER A 441 1.81 -28.43 -14.29
N THR A 442 3.06 -28.19 -14.70
CA THR A 442 3.62 -26.91 -15.20
C THR A 442 2.57 -25.82 -15.33
N PRO A 443 2.72 -24.62 -14.70
CA PRO A 443 1.68 -23.60 -14.74
C PRO A 443 1.22 -23.44 -16.17
N SER A 444 -0.04 -23.82 -16.42
CA SER A 444 -0.58 -23.87 -17.78
C SER A 444 -0.34 -22.50 -18.41
N ALA A 445 -0.13 -22.43 -19.73
CA ALA A 445 0.07 -21.14 -20.40
C ALA A 445 -0.99 -20.09 -19.99
N ARG A 446 -2.19 -20.58 -19.66
CA ARG A 446 -3.32 -19.83 -19.09
C ARG A 446 -3.07 -19.30 -17.67
N GLN A 447 -2.51 -20.08 -16.74
CA GLN A 447 -2.15 -19.59 -15.40
C GLN A 447 -1.04 -18.54 -15.45
N ILE A 448 -0.07 -18.68 -16.37
CA ILE A 448 0.97 -17.67 -16.58
C ILE A 448 0.37 -16.39 -17.16
N GLU A 449 -0.57 -16.51 -18.09
CA GLU A 449 -1.30 -15.37 -18.67
C GLU A 449 -2.17 -14.67 -17.61
N ASP A 450 -2.92 -15.41 -16.81
CA ASP A 450 -3.74 -14.89 -15.73
C ASP A 450 -2.86 -14.18 -14.66
N GLN A 451 -1.68 -14.71 -14.32
CA GLN A 451 -0.73 -14.05 -13.41
C GLN A 451 -0.18 -12.74 -13.98
N ARG A 452 0.15 -12.69 -15.27
CA ARG A 452 0.58 -11.45 -15.94
C ARG A 452 -0.54 -10.42 -15.96
N THR A 453 -1.75 -10.87 -16.27
CA THR A 453 -2.94 -10.02 -16.31
C THR A 453 -3.25 -9.45 -14.93
N TYR A 454 -3.15 -10.26 -13.87
CA TYR A 454 -3.33 -9.82 -12.49
C TYR A 454 -2.27 -8.79 -12.08
N LYS A 455 -0.99 -9.04 -12.36
CA LYS A 455 0.09 -8.08 -12.07
C LYS A 455 -0.12 -6.74 -12.78
N LEU A 456 -0.50 -6.78 -14.05
CA LEU A 456 -0.80 -5.57 -14.84
C LEU A 456 -2.00 -4.83 -14.27
N ALA A 457 -3.06 -5.55 -13.90
CA ALA A 457 -4.25 -4.96 -13.30
C ALA A 457 -3.94 -4.30 -11.95
N MET A 458 -3.10 -4.92 -11.11
CA MET A 458 -2.62 -4.33 -9.86
C MET A 458 -1.77 -3.09 -10.11
N GLU A 459 -0.88 -3.08 -11.10
CA GLU A 459 -0.08 -1.89 -11.44
C GLU A 459 -0.97 -0.71 -11.87
N TYR A 460 -2.01 -0.97 -12.67
CA TYR A 460 -2.95 0.07 -13.11
C TYR A 460 -3.83 0.59 -11.98
N VAL A 461 -4.26 -0.27 -11.06
CA VAL A 461 -5.16 0.10 -9.96
C VAL A 461 -4.42 0.72 -8.76
N THR A 462 -3.22 0.23 -8.43
CA THR A 462 -2.46 0.66 -7.24
C THR A 462 -1.44 1.77 -7.51
N GLY A 463 -1.29 2.21 -8.77
CA GLY A 463 -0.40 3.32 -9.14
C GLY A 463 -0.77 4.69 -8.57
N GLY A 464 -1.83 4.81 -7.77
CA GLY A 464 -2.20 6.05 -7.05
C GLY A 464 -2.51 7.23 -7.99
N ASP A 465 -2.23 8.46 -7.50
CA ASP A 465 -2.44 9.73 -8.22
C ASP A 465 -1.65 9.86 -9.54
N ASP A 466 -0.69 8.97 -9.78
CA ASP A 466 0.13 8.96 -11.00
C ASP A 466 -0.62 8.35 -12.20
N ASN A 467 -1.68 7.54 -11.96
CA ASN A 467 -2.48 6.91 -13.02
C ASN A 467 -3.82 7.63 -13.25
N PRO A 468 -4.11 8.19 -14.45
CA PRO A 468 -5.39 8.84 -14.72
C PRO A 468 -6.57 7.84 -14.73
N ALA A 469 -7.77 8.34 -14.44
CA ALA A 469 -8.99 7.53 -14.30
C ALA A 469 -9.27 6.49 -15.42
N PRO A 470 -9.00 6.76 -16.72
CA PRO A 470 -9.15 5.75 -17.77
C PRO A 470 -8.24 4.53 -17.57
N ILE A 471 -7.02 4.70 -17.07
CA ILE A 471 -6.07 3.61 -16.84
C ILE A 471 -6.53 2.74 -15.67
N VAL A 472 -6.95 3.38 -14.56
CA VAL A 472 -7.55 2.67 -13.42
C VAL A 472 -8.79 1.88 -13.88
N SER A 473 -9.63 2.47 -14.73
CA SER A 473 -10.80 1.78 -15.27
C SER A 473 -10.45 0.56 -16.13
N GLU A 474 -9.33 0.61 -16.86
CA GLU A 474 -8.84 -0.53 -17.62
C GLU A 474 -8.28 -1.62 -16.70
N GLY A 475 -7.56 -1.24 -15.64
CA GLY A 475 -7.14 -2.18 -14.59
C GLY A 475 -8.33 -2.90 -13.95
N LEU A 476 -9.42 -2.18 -13.67
CA LEU A 476 -10.68 -2.76 -13.17
C LEU A 476 -11.35 -3.69 -14.20
N ASN A 477 -11.29 -3.39 -15.50
CA ASN A 477 -11.78 -4.30 -16.55
C ASN A 477 -10.98 -5.61 -16.59
N LEU A 478 -9.66 -5.53 -16.43
CA LEU A 478 -8.80 -6.70 -16.35
C LEU A 478 -9.14 -7.56 -15.12
N LEU A 479 -9.34 -6.95 -13.94
CA LEU A 479 -9.82 -7.66 -12.75
C LEU A 479 -11.20 -8.31 -12.98
N SER A 480 -12.15 -7.56 -13.56
CA SER A 480 -13.46 -8.08 -13.95
C SER A 480 -13.33 -9.33 -14.85
N SER A 481 -12.41 -9.31 -15.81
CA SER A 481 -12.18 -10.45 -16.70
C SER A 481 -11.65 -11.68 -15.96
N LEU A 482 -10.78 -11.48 -14.96
CA LEU A 482 -10.24 -12.56 -14.14
C LEU A 482 -11.31 -13.14 -13.20
N ILE A 483 -12.17 -12.29 -12.63
CA ILE A 483 -13.29 -12.71 -11.77
C ILE A 483 -14.29 -13.55 -12.57
N GLN A 484 -14.66 -13.11 -13.78
CA GLN A 484 -15.58 -13.88 -14.64
C GLN A 484 -15.01 -15.24 -15.05
N ARG A 485 -13.69 -15.36 -15.13
CA ARG A 485 -12.97 -16.58 -15.51
C ARG A 485 -12.70 -17.52 -14.32
N ASP A 486 -13.15 -17.16 -13.11
CA ASP A 486 -12.89 -17.88 -11.85
C ASP A 486 -11.41 -18.25 -11.70
N SER A 487 -10.52 -17.29 -11.95
CA SER A 487 -9.07 -17.56 -11.92
C SER A 487 -8.61 -17.86 -10.49
N PRO A 488 -7.87 -18.97 -10.24
CA PRO A 488 -7.43 -19.37 -8.90
C PRO A 488 -6.35 -18.45 -8.31
N ILE A 489 -5.88 -17.46 -9.06
CA ILE A 489 -4.86 -16.49 -8.64
C ILE A 489 -5.49 -15.35 -7.82
N LEU A 490 -6.81 -15.15 -7.91
CA LEU A 490 -7.49 -14.06 -7.21
C LEU A 490 -7.72 -14.39 -5.74
N ASP A 491 -7.15 -13.56 -4.87
CA ASP A 491 -7.51 -13.51 -3.46
C ASP A 491 -8.77 -12.64 -3.28
N ILE A 492 -9.91 -13.31 -3.12
CA ILE A 492 -11.24 -12.67 -3.10
C ILE A 492 -11.39 -11.64 -1.96
N PRO A 493 -11.03 -11.93 -0.70
CA PRO A 493 -10.96 -10.92 0.35
C PRO A 493 -10.10 -9.71 0.00
N ALA A 494 -8.87 -9.92 -0.50
CA ALA A 494 -7.98 -8.82 -0.85
C ALA A 494 -8.54 -7.94 -1.98
N VAL A 495 -9.16 -8.56 -2.99
CA VAL A 495 -9.82 -7.84 -4.08
C VAL A 495 -11.02 -7.04 -3.57
N ALA A 496 -11.82 -7.58 -2.64
CA ALA A 496 -12.93 -6.84 -2.03
C ALA A 496 -12.44 -5.62 -1.25
N VAL A 497 -11.41 -5.76 -0.42
CA VAL A 497 -10.80 -4.64 0.31
C VAL A 497 -10.26 -3.60 -0.66
N LEU A 498 -9.55 -4.01 -1.72
CA LEU A 498 -9.07 -3.09 -2.75
C LEU A 498 -10.21 -2.29 -3.39
N LEU A 499 -11.30 -2.95 -3.79
CA LEU A 499 -12.46 -2.28 -4.37
C LEU A 499 -13.10 -1.29 -3.37
N SER A 500 -13.15 -1.63 -2.07
CA SER A 500 -13.62 -0.71 -1.03
C SER A 500 -12.74 0.53 -0.90
N THR A 501 -11.41 0.37 -0.87
CA THR A 501 -10.48 1.51 -0.82
C THR A 501 -10.61 2.43 -2.03
N LEU A 502 -10.94 1.88 -3.21
CA LEU A 502 -11.18 2.69 -4.40
C LEU A 502 -12.50 3.47 -4.30
N LEU A 503 -13.54 2.87 -3.72
CA LEU A 503 -14.85 3.50 -3.55
C LEU A 503 -14.81 4.66 -2.53
N GLU A 504 -13.94 4.55 -1.52
CA GLU A 504 -13.68 5.61 -0.53
C GLU A 504 -12.99 6.83 -1.14
N ASN A 505 -11.93 6.61 -1.93
CA ASN A 505 -10.95 7.65 -2.26
C ASN A 505 -11.05 8.26 -3.67
N ASN A 506 -11.79 7.66 -4.61
CA ASN A 506 -11.78 8.08 -6.02
C ASN A 506 -13.03 8.85 -6.50
N ASP A 507 -12.88 9.46 -7.68
CA ASP A 507 -13.90 10.18 -8.44
C ASP A 507 -15.09 9.30 -8.84
N ASP A 508 -16.26 9.92 -9.05
CA ASP A 508 -17.52 9.26 -9.42
C ASP A 508 -17.41 8.38 -10.68
N TYR A 509 -16.53 8.74 -11.62
CA TYR A 509 -16.26 7.96 -12.83
C TYR A 509 -15.69 6.56 -12.51
N ILE A 510 -14.78 6.48 -11.54
CA ILE A 510 -14.17 5.23 -11.09
C ILE A 510 -15.18 4.46 -10.23
N ASN A 511 -15.92 5.15 -9.37
CA ASN A 511 -16.91 4.53 -8.48
C ASN A 511 -17.95 3.70 -9.24
N LEU A 512 -18.50 4.22 -10.35
CA LEU A 512 -19.44 3.46 -11.19
C LEU A 512 -18.83 2.17 -11.77
N ARG A 513 -17.53 2.20 -12.08
CA ARG A 513 -16.81 1.01 -12.57
C ARG A 513 -16.55 0.02 -11.44
N VAL A 514 -16.12 0.50 -10.28
CA VAL A 514 -15.90 -0.31 -9.08
C VAL A 514 -17.17 -1.03 -8.66
N ILE A 515 -18.31 -0.33 -8.61
CA ILE A 515 -19.62 -0.93 -8.31
C ILE A 515 -19.94 -2.06 -9.30
N LYS A 516 -19.72 -1.84 -10.60
CA LYS A 516 -19.91 -2.89 -11.60
C LYS A 516 -19.03 -4.12 -11.35
N VAL A 517 -17.76 -3.94 -10.97
CA VAL A 517 -16.88 -5.08 -10.61
C VAL A 517 -17.38 -5.78 -9.35
N TYR A 518 -17.84 -5.03 -8.34
CA TYR A 518 -18.47 -5.57 -7.13
C TYR A 518 -19.69 -6.44 -7.44
N THR A 519 -20.57 -6.01 -8.35
CA THR A 519 -21.73 -6.83 -8.76
C THR A 519 -21.33 -8.14 -9.44
N GLN A 520 -20.21 -8.16 -10.16
CA GLN A 520 -19.68 -9.38 -10.78
C GLN A 520 -19.06 -10.30 -9.73
N LEU A 521 -18.31 -9.73 -8.78
CA LEU A 521 -17.75 -10.45 -7.66
C LEU A 521 -18.84 -11.11 -6.82
N ALA A 522 -19.93 -10.40 -6.54
CA ALA A 522 -21.06 -10.90 -5.75
C ALA A 522 -21.78 -12.09 -6.42
N ASN A 523 -21.83 -12.17 -7.76
CA ASN A 523 -22.43 -13.33 -8.44
C ASN A 523 -21.68 -14.64 -8.17
N LYS A 524 -20.38 -14.56 -7.87
CA LYS A 524 -19.51 -15.72 -7.61
C LYS A 524 -19.26 -15.93 -6.13
N HIS A 525 -19.04 -14.85 -5.40
CA HIS A 525 -18.67 -14.82 -3.98
C HIS A 525 -19.59 -13.85 -3.20
N PRO A 526 -20.89 -14.16 -3.06
CA PRO A 526 -21.87 -13.24 -2.49
C PRO A 526 -21.58 -12.90 -1.03
N ARG A 527 -21.16 -13.89 -0.21
CA ARG A 527 -20.88 -13.69 1.22
C ARG A 527 -19.78 -12.65 1.44
N SER A 528 -18.61 -12.81 0.81
CA SER A 528 -17.48 -11.91 0.99
C SER A 528 -17.74 -10.51 0.45
N ALA A 529 -18.38 -10.41 -0.74
CA ALA A 529 -18.67 -9.12 -1.35
C ALA A 529 -19.70 -8.31 -0.54
N VAL A 530 -20.77 -8.97 -0.07
CA VAL A 530 -21.84 -8.32 0.71
C VAL A 530 -21.36 -7.95 2.11
N GLN A 531 -20.58 -8.83 2.77
CA GLN A 531 -20.06 -8.56 4.11
C GLN A 531 -19.18 -7.30 4.12
N GLU A 532 -18.25 -7.18 3.18
CA GLU A 532 -17.39 -5.99 3.08
C GLU A 532 -18.21 -4.72 2.87
N LEU A 533 -19.18 -4.73 1.93
CA LEU A 533 -20.05 -3.57 1.69
C LEU A 533 -20.92 -3.21 2.90
N LEU A 534 -21.43 -4.21 3.64
CA LEU A 534 -22.23 -4.00 4.84
C LEU A 534 -21.41 -3.40 5.98
N ASP A 535 -20.17 -3.84 6.18
CA ASP A 535 -19.31 -3.36 7.26
C ASP A 535 -18.99 -1.86 7.08
N HIS A 536 -18.70 -1.45 5.84
CA HIS A 536 -18.49 -0.03 5.48
C HIS A 536 -19.77 0.80 5.50
N TYR A 537 -20.92 0.23 5.16
CA TYR A 537 -22.22 0.91 5.25
C TYR A 537 -22.68 1.12 6.69
N LEU A 538 -22.53 0.11 7.54
CA LEU A 538 -22.84 0.16 8.97
C LEU A 538 -21.95 1.16 9.69
N ASP A 539 -20.67 1.19 9.32
CA ASP A 539 -19.60 2.02 9.92
C ASP A 539 -19.70 2.02 11.45
N ALA A 540 -19.44 0.86 12.06
CA ALA A 540 -19.61 0.69 13.50
C ALA A 540 -18.79 1.69 14.34
N GLN A 541 -17.74 2.30 13.79
CA GLN A 541 -16.89 3.27 14.48
C GLN A 541 -17.21 4.73 14.12
N GLU A 542 -18.21 4.99 13.26
CA GLU A 542 -18.61 6.32 12.78
C GLU A 542 -17.42 7.14 12.24
N LYS A 543 -16.51 6.48 11.51
CA LYS A 543 -15.30 7.11 10.95
C LYS A 543 -15.52 7.70 9.57
N SER A 544 -16.51 7.19 8.84
CA SER A 544 -16.75 7.51 7.44
C SER A 544 -17.74 8.67 7.30
N THR A 545 -17.55 9.49 6.26
CA THR A 545 -18.48 10.57 5.96
C THR A 545 -19.81 10.02 5.43
N THR A 546 -20.88 10.82 5.52
CA THR A 546 -22.19 10.43 5.02
C THR A 546 -22.18 10.10 3.53
N ASP A 547 -21.40 10.83 2.73
CA ASP A 547 -21.33 10.63 1.28
C ASP A 547 -20.64 9.31 0.94
N VAL A 548 -19.55 8.96 1.64
CA VAL A 548 -18.88 7.67 1.47
C VAL A 548 -19.83 6.52 1.83
N ARG A 549 -20.53 6.61 2.95
CA ARG A 549 -21.51 5.59 3.35
C ARG A 549 -22.65 5.47 2.35
N LEU A 550 -23.15 6.57 1.79
CA LEU A 550 -24.16 6.53 0.73
C LEU A 550 -23.64 5.85 -0.55
N ARG A 551 -22.35 6.02 -0.91
CA ARG A 551 -21.74 5.29 -2.04
C ARG A 551 -21.71 3.78 -1.81
N PHE A 552 -21.37 3.34 -0.59
CA PHE A 552 -21.47 1.92 -0.21
C PHE A 552 -22.92 1.43 -0.22
N GLY A 553 -23.87 2.26 0.19
CA GLY A 553 -25.31 1.98 0.08
C GLY A 553 -25.77 1.77 -1.37
N GLU A 554 -25.31 2.61 -2.30
CA GLU A 554 -25.58 2.45 -3.74
C GLU A 554 -24.94 1.18 -4.32
N ALA A 555 -23.70 0.88 -3.92
CA ALA A 555 -23.04 -0.37 -4.30
C ALA A 555 -23.83 -1.60 -3.81
N LEU A 556 -24.28 -1.57 -2.56
CA LEU A 556 -25.09 -2.63 -1.95
C LEU A 556 -26.44 -2.78 -2.67
N LEU A 557 -27.11 -1.68 -3.01
CA LEU A 557 -28.34 -1.68 -3.79
C LEU A 557 -28.18 -2.40 -5.12
N GLN A 558 -27.15 -2.06 -5.89
CA GLN A 558 -26.89 -2.68 -7.18
C GLN A 558 -26.50 -4.16 -7.06
N VAL A 559 -25.78 -4.53 -6.00
CA VAL A 559 -25.47 -5.94 -5.70
C VAL A 559 -26.75 -6.72 -5.42
N ILE A 560 -27.65 -6.22 -4.58
CA ILE A 560 -28.93 -6.88 -4.27
C ILE A 560 -29.76 -7.07 -5.55
N GLN A 561 -29.95 -6.01 -6.33
CA GLN A 561 -30.67 -6.08 -7.61
C GLN A 561 -30.05 -7.09 -8.58
N ARG A 562 -28.71 -7.18 -8.60
CA ARG A 562 -28.00 -8.11 -9.48
C ARG A 562 -28.14 -9.56 -9.05
N LEU A 563 -28.12 -9.83 -7.74
CA LEU A 563 -28.28 -11.17 -7.19
C LEU A 563 -29.69 -11.74 -7.51
N GLY A 564 -30.72 -10.89 -7.61
CA GLY A 564 -32.05 -11.34 -7.98
C GLY A 564 -32.57 -12.44 -7.05
N GLU A 565 -33.04 -13.55 -7.63
CA GLU A 565 -33.52 -14.71 -6.85
C GLU A 565 -32.44 -15.40 -6.03
N THR A 566 -31.15 -15.20 -6.31
CA THR A 566 -30.04 -15.76 -5.50
C THR A 566 -29.83 -15.02 -4.19
N PHE A 567 -30.48 -13.85 -4.01
CA PHE A 567 -30.54 -13.15 -2.74
C PHE A 567 -31.47 -13.89 -1.77
N ALA A 568 -30.94 -14.93 -1.09
CA ALA A 568 -31.68 -15.76 -0.14
C ALA A 568 -30.76 -16.31 0.97
N GLY A 569 -31.37 -16.80 2.05
CA GLY A 569 -30.65 -17.44 3.17
C GLY A 569 -29.84 -16.43 3.99
N ASP A 570 -28.69 -16.87 4.53
CA ASP A 570 -27.87 -16.09 5.46
C ASP A 570 -27.52 -14.68 4.94
N VAL A 571 -27.22 -14.57 3.64
CA VAL A 571 -26.84 -13.29 3.02
C VAL A 571 -28.02 -12.30 3.03
N ALA A 572 -29.21 -12.77 2.67
CA ALA A 572 -30.41 -11.93 2.66
C ALA A 572 -30.82 -11.54 4.09
N GLN A 573 -30.70 -12.46 5.03
CA GLN A 573 -30.99 -12.23 6.44
C GLN A 573 -30.04 -11.18 7.04
N GLN A 574 -28.72 -11.35 6.87
CA GLN A 574 -27.72 -10.43 7.41
C GLN A 574 -27.86 -9.01 6.85
N VAL A 575 -28.08 -8.87 5.54
CA VAL A 575 -28.34 -7.57 4.90
C VAL A 575 -29.59 -6.93 5.49
N SER A 576 -30.67 -7.69 5.58
CA SER A 576 -31.97 -7.23 6.08
C SER A 576 -31.91 -6.77 7.54
N GLU A 577 -31.30 -7.56 8.42
CA GLU A 577 -31.09 -7.21 9.83
C GLU A 577 -30.26 -5.93 9.97
N THR A 578 -29.20 -5.80 9.18
CA THR A 578 -28.32 -4.63 9.20
C THR A 578 -29.05 -3.37 8.72
N LEU A 579 -29.79 -3.45 7.62
CA LEU A 579 -30.58 -2.33 7.08
C LEU A 579 -31.67 -1.88 8.05
N LEU A 580 -32.41 -2.82 8.65
CA LEU A 580 -33.43 -2.51 9.65
C LEU A 580 -32.82 -1.92 10.93
N SER A 581 -31.66 -2.42 11.36
CA SER A 581 -30.91 -1.85 12.48
C SER A 581 -30.53 -0.39 12.22
N ILE A 582 -30.00 -0.08 11.03
CA ILE A 582 -29.61 1.29 10.65
C ILE A 582 -30.85 2.19 10.57
N ALA A 583 -31.91 1.75 9.88
CA ALA A 583 -33.16 2.50 9.77
C ALA A 583 -33.81 2.81 11.13
N GLY A 584 -33.70 1.88 12.08
CA GLY A 584 -34.26 1.96 13.44
C GLY A 584 -33.50 2.88 14.41
N ARG A 585 -32.25 3.29 14.14
CA ARG A 585 -31.44 4.10 15.07
C ARG A 585 -31.95 5.54 15.19
N ARG A 586 -32.51 5.91 16.34
CA ARG A 586 -33.03 7.28 16.58
C ARG A 586 -32.02 8.16 17.30
N GLY A 587 -32.05 9.46 17.00
CA GLY A 587 -31.27 10.45 17.74
C GLY A 587 -31.70 10.63 19.20
N TYR A 588 -30.70 10.75 20.08
CA TYR A 588 -30.86 10.86 21.53
C TYR A 588 -31.81 12.00 21.94
N ARG A 589 -32.97 11.65 22.51
CA ARG A 589 -33.90 12.61 23.16
C ARG A 589 -34.03 12.33 24.66
N PRO A 590 -33.36 13.13 25.53
CA PRO A 590 -33.36 12.89 26.97
C PRO A 590 -34.75 13.01 27.61
N LYS A 591 -35.64 13.85 27.06
CA LYS A 591 -37.01 14.04 27.58
C LYS A 591 -37.92 12.83 27.31
N THR A 592 -37.72 12.15 26.18
CA THR A 592 -38.53 10.98 25.78
C THR A 592 -38.07 9.74 26.55
N MET A 593 -36.75 9.52 26.66
CA MET A 593 -36.20 8.44 27.50
C MET A 593 -36.57 8.58 28.98
N ALA A 594 -36.55 9.80 29.54
CA ALA A 594 -36.94 10.01 30.93
C ALA A 594 -38.43 9.73 31.19
N LYS A 595 -39.28 9.95 30.17
CA LYS A 595 -40.71 9.63 30.22
C LYS A 595 -40.95 8.13 30.08
N GLN A 596 -40.32 7.49 29.09
CA GLN A 596 -40.40 6.05 28.87
C GLN A 596 -39.83 5.25 30.04
N ALA A 597 -38.68 5.62 30.60
CA ALA A 597 -38.12 4.99 31.80
C ALA A 597 -39.00 5.16 33.05
N ARG A 598 -39.80 6.24 33.13
CA ARG A 598 -40.80 6.42 34.19
C ARG A 598 -42.02 5.53 33.95
N ASP A 599 -42.45 5.40 32.71
CA ASP A 599 -43.60 4.58 32.33
C ASP A 599 -43.27 3.07 32.43
N GLU A 600 -42.05 2.65 32.09
CA GLU A 600 -41.54 1.29 32.32
C GLU A 600 -41.37 0.98 33.80
N LYS A 601 -40.88 1.92 34.61
CA LYS A 601 -40.87 1.76 36.08
C LYS A 601 -42.29 1.61 36.61
N ARG A 602 -43.26 2.35 36.07
CA ARG A 602 -44.67 2.20 36.42
C ARG A 602 -45.24 0.86 35.96
N GLN A 603 -44.90 0.38 34.77
CA GLN A 603 -45.35 -0.93 34.27
C GLN A 603 -44.69 -2.09 35.00
N LYS A 604 -43.39 -2.02 35.34
CA LYS A 604 -42.72 -2.99 36.21
C LYS A 604 -43.31 -2.99 37.61
N ASN A 605 -43.64 -1.82 38.13
CA ASN A 605 -44.34 -1.72 39.42
C ASN A 605 -45.78 -2.22 39.33
N LYS A 606 -46.43 -2.13 38.16
CA LYS A 606 -47.79 -2.64 37.94
C LYS A 606 -47.78 -4.15 37.75
N LYS A 607 -46.90 -4.70 36.91
CA LYS A 607 -46.64 -6.14 36.77
C LYS A 607 -46.25 -6.80 38.09
N LYS A 608 -45.37 -6.17 38.89
CA LYS A 608 -45.07 -6.67 40.24
C LYS A 608 -46.27 -6.66 41.17
N LYS A 609 -47.18 -5.70 40.99
CA LYS A 609 -48.38 -5.57 41.82
C LYS A 609 -49.49 -6.53 41.38
N ASP A 610 -49.58 -6.80 40.09
CA ASP A 610 -50.48 -7.79 39.49
C ASP A 610 -49.94 -9.22 39.79
N GLU A 611 -48.60 -9.44 39.75
CA GLU A 611 -47.93 -10.69 40.20
C GLU A 611 -48.07 -10.95 41.71
N ASP A 612 -48.17 -9.90 42.53
CA ASP A 612 -48.41 -10.00 43.98
C ASP A 612 -49.93 -10.10 44.32
N GLU A 613 -50.85 -9.85 43.37
CA GLU A 613 -52.31 -9.89 43.56
C GLU A 613 -52.98 -11.14 42.93
N ASP A 614 -52.30 -11.88 42.04
CA ASP A 614 -52.81 -13.10 41.39
C ASP A 614 -52.32 -14.43 42.05
N GLU A 615 -52.15 -14.46 43.37
CA GLU A 615 -51.83 -15.70 44.12
C GLU A 615 -53.08 -16.53 44.50
N ASP A 616 -54.29 -16.04 44.20
CA ASP A 616 -55.54 -16.77 44.45
C ASP A 616 -56.49 -16.74 43.23
N ASP A 617 -56.51 -17.87 42.52
CA ASP A 617 -57.62 -18.40 41.72
C ASP A 617 -57.89 -17.79 40.32
N MET A 618 -57.30 -18.39 39.27
CA MET A 618 -58.05 -19.13 38.23
C MET A 618 -57.17 -19.48 37.03
N ASP A 619 -57.25 -20.77 36.66
CA ASP A 619 -57.01 -21.32 35.33
C ASP A 619 -57.38 -20.32 34.21
N THR A 620 -56.37 -19.71 33.60
CA THR A 620 -56.52 -19.06 32.30
C THR A 620 -55.36 -19.55 31.45
N GLY A 621 -55.68 -20.38 30.47
CA GLY A 621 -54.71 -21.07 29.63
C GLY A 621 -53.64 -20.13 29.09
N ASP A 622 -52.42 -20.30 29.58
CA ASP A 622 -51.23 -19.88 28.86
C ASP A 622 -51.24 -20.67 27.54
N GLU A 623 -51.67 -20.01 26.47
CA GLU A 623 -51.31 -20.45 25.13
C GLU A 623 -49.78 -20.59 25.13
N GLU A 624 -49.28 -21.83 25.10
CA GLU A 624 -47.85 -22.13 25.01
C GLU A 624 -47.31 -21.39 23.78
N VAL A 625 -46.75 -20.20 24.00
CA VAL A 625 -46.06 -19.42 22.98
C VAL A 625 -44.95 -20.31 22.47
N THR A 626 -45.10 -20.77 21.24
CA THR A 626 -44.20 -21.74 20.62
C THR A 626 -42.77 -21.22 20.64
N GLU A 627 -41.77 -22.10 20.71
CA GLU A 627 -40.35 -21.67 20.69
C GLU A 627 -40.03 -20.83 19.43
N GLU A 628 -40.75 -21.05 18.33
CA GLU A 628 -40.67 -20.21 17.12
C GLU A 628 -41.21 -18.79 17.31
N GLU A 629 -42.25 -18.60 18.13
CA GLU A 629 -42.80 -17.29 18.48
C GLU A 629 -41.94 -16.55 19.49
N LYS A 630 -41.25 -17.26 20.40
CA LYS A 630 -40.24 -16.65 21.27
C LYS A 630 -39.06 -16.13 20.47
N VAL A 631 -38.51 -16.93 19.55
CA VAL A 631 -37.41 -16.50 18.67
C VAL A 631 -37.85 -15.33 17.77
N ARG A 632 -39.09 -15.36 17.26
CA ARG A 632 -39.68 -14.24 16.51
C ARG A 632 -39.76 -12.97 17.36
N ASN A 633 -40.25 -13.09 18.59
CA ASN A 633 -40.37 -11.97 19.52
C ASN A 633 -39.00 -11.46 19.98
N ASP A 634 -37.98 -12.30 20.12
CA ASP A 634 -36.62 -11.93 20.49
C ASP A 634 -35.90 -11.18 19.35
N ILE A 635 -36.07 -11.63 18.09
CA ILE A 635 -35.54 -10.93 16.90
C ILE A 635 -36.23 -9.57 16.74
N LEU A 636 -37.57 -9.53 16.89
CA LEU A 636 -38.33 -8.27 16.93
C LEU A 636 -37.83 -7.39 18.08
N ALA A 637 -37.66 -7.92 19.28
CA ALA A 637 -37.15 -7.19 20.44
C ALA A 637 -35.72 -6.69 20.24
N GLN A 638 -34.87 -7.39 19.49
CA GLN A 638 -33.50 -6.96 19.16
C GLN A 638 -33.48 -5.84 18.12
N ILE A 639 -34.35 -5.93 17.10
CA ILE A 639 -34.58 -4.84 16.12
C ILE A 639 -35.16 -3.60 16.82
N LEU A 640 -36.05 -3.83 17.80
CA LEU A 640 -36.61 -2.80 18.68
C LEU A 640 -35.61 -2.31 19.75
N GLN A 641 -34.63 -3.09 20.19
CA GLN A 641 -33.55 -2.65 21.11
C GLN A 641 -32.49 -1.81 20.40
N GLY A 642 -32.37 -1.93 19.07
CA GLY A 642 -31.65 -0.95 18.24
C GLY A 642 -32.15 0.48 18.43
N TRP A 643 -33.33 0.66 19.05
CA TRP A 643 -33.91 1.95 19.43
C TRP A 643 -33.22 2.61 20.64
N GLU A 644 -32.41 1.89 21.42
CA GLU A 644 -31.74 2.38 22.65
C GLU A 644 -30.22 2.56 22.51
N SER A 645 -29.71 2.63 21.28
CA SER A 645 -28.28 2.76 21.03
C SER A 645 -27.65 3.89 21.87
N LYS A 646 -26.62 3.54 22.64
CA LYS A 646 -25.75 4.49 23.36
C LYS A 646 -24.78 5.24 22.43
N ARG A 647 -24.71 4.85 21.15
CA ARG A 647 -23.97 5.54 20.08
C ARG A 647 -24.84 6.66 19.49
N GLY A 648 -24.23 7.62 18.81
CA GLY A 648 -24.88 8.87 18.41
C GLY A 648 -26.15 8.72 17.56
N ALA A 649 -26.80 9.85 17.28
CA ALA A 649 -27.91 9.90 16.34
C ALA A 649 -27.41 9.58 14.91
N GLU A 650 -27.96 8.56 14.27
CA GLU A 650 -27.69 8.26 12.86
C GLU A 650 -28.28 9.36 11.96
N ASP A 651 -27.58 9.76 10.90
CA ASP A 651 -28.06 10.77 9.95
C ASP A 651 -29.36 10.28 9.27
N VAL A 652 -30.38 11.15 9.23
CA VAL A 652 -31.70 10.86 8.64
C VAL A 652 -31.57 10.38 7.18
N ARG A 653 -30.58 10.88 6.44
CA ARG A 653 -30.29 10.46 5.06
C ARG A 653 -29.87 9.00 4.98
N ILE A 654 -28.97 8.56 5.87
CA ILE A 654 -28.53 7.16 5.94
C ILE A 654 -29.70 6.25 6.34
N ARG A 655 -30.49 6.64 7.34
CA ARG A 655 -31.69 5.90 7.74
C ARG A 655 -32.70 5.77 6.59
N SER A 656 -32.92 6.85 5.83
CA SER A 656 -33.82 6.84 4.68
C SER A 656 -33.29 5.95 3.54
N SER A 657 -31.98 6.02 3.27
CA SER A 657 -31.30 5.14 2.31
C SER A 657 -31.45 3.67 2.69
N ALA A 658 -31.28 3.32 3.98
CA ALA A 658 -31.41 1.93 4.45
C ALA A 658 -32.84 1.38 4.21
N LEU A 659 -33.89 2.18 4.46
CA LEU A 659 -35.27 1.79 4.15
C LEU A 659 -35.52 1.65 2.66
N SER A 660 -34.94 2.52 1.83
CA SER A 660 -35.07 2.41 0.38
C SER A 660 -34.37 1.17 -0.17
N ILE A 661 -33.15 0.86 0.30
CA ILE A 661 -32.40 -0.35 -0.08
C ILE A 661 -33.18 -1.59 0.36
N PHE A 662 -33.75 -1.60 1.57
CA PHE A 662 -34.58 -2.70 2.04
C PHE A 662 -35.84 -2.87 1.19
N GLY A 663 -36.49 -1.77 0.79
CA GLY A 663 -37.63 -1.82 -0.13
C GLY A 663 -37.30 -2.51 -1.44
N THR A 664 -36.13 -2.20 -2.02
CA THR A 664 -35.62 -2.92 -3.21
C THR A 664 -35.30 -4.38 -2.92
N ALA A 665 -34.78 -4.72 -1.74
CA ALA A 665 -34.53 -6.10 -1.35
C ALA A 665 -35.84 -6.92 -1.28
N LEU A 666 -36.93 -6.33 -0.77
CA LEU A 666 -38.27 -6.94 -0.78
C LEU A 666 -38.74 -7.22 -2.21
N GLU A 667 -38.65 -6.23 -3.09
CA GLU A 667 -39.03 -6.38 -4.51
C GLU A 667 -38.16 -7.40 -5.25
N THR A 668 -36.90 -7.54 -4.85
CA THR A 668 -35.96 -8.48 -5.48
C THR A 668 -36.27 -9.93 -5.12
N ASN A 669 -36.41 -10.26 -3.83
CA ASN A 669 -36.73 -11.63 -3.39
C ASN A 669 -37.31 -11.67 -1.97
N ILE A 670 -38.55 -11.21 -1.81
CA ILE A 670 -39.27 -11.26 -0.52
C ILE A 670 -39.27 -12.66 0.14
N GLY A 671 -39.34 -13.73 -0.66
CA GLY A 671 -39.29 -15.11 -0.15
C GLY A 671 -37.92 -15.52 0.41
N GLY A 672 -36.83 -14.86 0.00
CA GLY A 672 -35.47 -15.14 0.47
C GLY A 672 -35.11 -14.47 1.81
N ILE A 673 -35.85 -13.43 2.19
CA ILE A 673 -35.64 -12.65 3.44
C ILE A 673 -36.31 -13.34 4.64
N GLY A 674 -37.55 -13.81 4.45
CA GLY A 674 -38.33 -14.48 5.48
C GLY A 674 -39.35 -13.58 6.20
N PRO A 675 -40.39 -14.17 6.81
CA PRO A 675 -41.56 -13.45 7.33
C PRO A 675 -41.28 -12.51 8.51
N THR A 676 -40.30 -12.87 9.35
CA THR A 676 -39.98 -12.15 10.59
C THR A 676 -39.41 -10.76 10.32
N LEU A 677 -38.47 -10.67 9.37
CA LEU A 677 -37.86 -9.40 8.99
C LEU A 677 -38.81 -8.52 8.18
N VAL A 678 -39.67 -9.13 7.37
CA VAL A 678 -40.71 -8.41 6.61
C VAL A 678 -41.78 -7.81 7.53
N SER A 679 -42.25 -8.56 8.53
CA SER A 679 -43.17 -8.01 9.53
C SER A 679 -42.51 -6.90 10.36
N GLY A 680 -41.28 -7.14 10.84
CA GLY A 680 -40.50 -6.13 11.55
C GLY A 680 -40.24 -4.86 10.74
N SER A 681 -40.12 -4.94 9.41
CA SER A 681 -39.96 -3.76 8.55
C SER A 681 -41.23 -2.92 8.45
N VAL A 682 -42.39 -3.56 8.34
CA VAL A 682 -43.70 -2.87 8.33
C VAL A 682 -43.95 -2.18 9.66
N ASP A 683 -43.69 -2.87 10.77
CA ASP A 683 -43.80 -2.31 12.12
C ASP A 683 -42.86 -1.11 12.31
N LEU A 684 -41.61 -1.21 11.82
CA LEU A 684 -40.67 -0.10 11.82
C LEU A 684 -41.20 1.10 11.03
N CYS A 685 -41.78 0.87 9.84
CA CYS A 685 -42.34 1.93 9.02
C CYS A 685 -43.52 2.63 9.71
N ILE A 686 -44.44 1.88 10.32
CA ILE A 686 -45.57 2.43 11.09
C ILE A 686 -45.07 3.29 12.25
N ASN A 687 -44.06 2.81 12.99
CA ASN A 687 -43.45 3.54 14.09
C ASN A 687 -42.76 4.84 13.65
N VAL A 688 -42.04 4.82 12.52
CA VAL A 688 -41.43 6.02 11.92
C VAL A 688 -42.51 7.06 11.61
N LEU A 689 -43.63 6.66 11.01
CA LEU A 689 -44.74 7.56 10.67
C LEU A 689 -45.42 8.14 11.92
N ALA A 690 -45.56 7.34 12.98
CA ALA A 690 -46.18 7.81 14.22
C ALA A 690 -45.29 8.80 14.99
N MET A 691 -43.98 8.54 15.06
CA MET A 691 -43.07 9.14 16.04
C MET A 691 -42.15 10.25 15.50
N GLU A 692 -41.85 10.27 14.20
CA GLU A 692 -40.90 11.20 13.58
C GLU A 692 -41.61 12.26 12.75
N ARG A 693 -42.49 13.07 13.37
CA ARG A 693 -43.38 14.05 12.69
C ARG A 693 -42.73 15.38 12.29
N GLU A 694 -41.42 15.52 12.50
CA GLU A 694 -40.70 16.77 12.26
C GLU A 694 -40.43 17.01 10.78
N MET A 695 -40.23 18.27 10.38
CA MET A 695 -40.02 18.58 8.96
C MET A 695 -38.68 18.03 8.44
N GLU A 696 -37.67 17.96 9.29
CA GLU A 696 -36.34 17.40 8.97
C GLU A 696 -36.38 15.89 8.69
N THR A 697 -37.34 15.17 9.28
CA THR A 697 -37.51 13.73 9.10
C THR A 697 -38.49 13.37 7.97
N ALA A 698 -38.92 14.34 7.16
CA ALA A 698 -39.84 14.11 6.05
C ALA A 698 -39.29 13.07 5.06
N ILE A 699 -37.99 13.12 4.72
CA ILE A 699 -37.35 12.15 3.82
C ILE A 699 -37.45 10.71 4.35
N LEU A 700 -37.38 10.53 5.67
CA LEU A 700 -37.48 9.22 6.31
C LEU A 700 -38.93 8.70 6.29
N ARG A 701 -39.91 9.57 6.54
CA ARG A 701 -41.34 9.21 6.43
C ARG A 701 -41.73 8.83 5.00
N ARG A 702 -41.22 9.54 3.99
CA ARG A 702 -41.41 9.17 2.58
C ARG A 702 -40.82 7.79 2.29
N ALA A 703 -39.59 7.53 2.74
CA ALA A 703 -38.95 6.22 2.57
C ALA A 703 -39.74 5.09 3.26
N ALA A 704 -40.30 5.32 4.44
CA ALA A 704 -41.15 4.36 5.14
C ALA A 704 -42.44 4.03 4.38
N ILE A 705 -43.12 5.03 3.82
CA ILE A 705 -44.32 4.82 2.99
C ILE A 705 -43.98 4.03 1.74
N LEU A 706 -42.87 4.38 1.06
CA LEU A 706 -42.42 3.68 -0.13
C LEU A 706 -41.99 2.24 0.17
N ASN A 707 -41.43 1.96 1.36
CA ASN A 707 -41.09 0.61 1.78
C ASN A 707 -42.37 -0.26 1.94
N ILE A 708 -43.43 0.29 2.52
CA ILE A 708 -44.76 -0.37 2.59
C ILE A 708 -45.28 -0.65 1.16
N LEU A 709 -45.13 0.30 0.24
CA LEU A 709 -45.51 0.09 -1.16
C LEU A 709 -44.70 -1.03 -1.82
N SER A 710 -43.38 -1.05 -1.63
CA SER A 710 -42.49 -2.10 -2.13
C SER A 710 -42.87 -3.47 -1.59
N PHE A 711 -43.26 -3.56 -0.32
CA PHE A 711 -43.80 -4.80 0.26
C PHE A 711 -45.07 -5.27 -0.46
N VAL A 712 -46.03 -4.38 -0.71
CA VAL A 712 -47.27 -4.72 -1.43
C VAL A 712 -46.98 -5.16 -2.86
N ARG A 713 -46.10 -4.46 -3.57
CA ARG A 713 -45.66 -4.82 -4.93
C ARG A 713 -44.98 -6.19 -4.96
N ALA A 714 -44.14 -6.49 -3.97
CA ALA A 714 -43.48 -7.78 -3.87
C ALA A 714 -44.47 -8.93 -3.61
N LEU A 715 -45.53 -8.70 -2.81
CA LEU A 715 -46.60 -9.68 -2.62
C LEU A 715 -47.41 -9.91 -3.90
N ASP A 716 -47.72 -8.83 -4.62
CA ASP A 716 -48.46 -8.91 -5.89
C ASP A 716 -47.66 -9.66 -6.95
N ALA A 717 -46.38 -9.32 -7.13
CA ALA A 717 -45.48 -10.02 -8.05
C ALA A 717 -45.31 -11.51 -7.69
N ALA A 718 -45.24 -11.84 -6.40
CA ALA A 718 -45.21 -13.23 -5.95
C ALA A 718 -46.51 -13.99 -6.27
N LYS A 719 -47.66 -13.30 -6.17
CA LYS A 719 -48.97 -13.87 -6.55
C LYS A 719 -49.08 -14.11 -8.05
N GLU A 720 -48.70 -13.13 -8.88
CA GLU A 720 -48.71 -13.23 -10.34
C GLU A 720 -47.80 -14.34 -10.86
N SER A 721 -46.65 -14.53 -10.23
CA SER A 721 -45.71 -15.61 -10.55
C SER A 721 -46.10 -16.98 -9.95
N GLY A 722 -47.21 -17.08 -9.21
CA GLY A 722 -47.69 -18.32 -8.60
C GLY A 722 -46.83 -18.83 -7.44
N ARG A 723 -45.96 -17.98 -6.87
CA ARG A 723 -45.03 -18.34 -5.79
C ARG A 723 -45.72 -18.28 -4.43
N LYS A 724 -45.82 -19.41 -3.74
CA LYS A 724 -46.36 -19.46 -2.37
C LYS A 724 -45.29 -19.02 -1.36
N LEU A 725 -45.44 -17.82 -0.81
CA LEU A 725 -44.51 -17.27 0.19
C LEU A 725 -44.69 -17.86 1.58
N GLY A 726 -45.85 -18.44 1.90
CA GLY A 726 -46.16 -18.98 3.24
C GLY A 726 -46.50 -17.90 4.28
N PHE A 727 -46.45 -16.62 3.90
CA PHE A 727 -46.87 -15.46 4.69
C PHE A 727 -47.43 -14.39 3.74
N GLY A 728 -48.21 -13.45 4.27
CA GLY A 728 -48.84 -12.40 3.48
C GLY A 728 -49.54 -11.37 4.36
N LEU A 729 -50.21 -10.42 3.72
CA LEU A 729 -50.98 -9.39 4.41
C LEU A 729 -52.30 -9.99 4.93
N THR A 730 -52.48 -10.02 6.24
CA THR A 730 -53.77 -10.37 6.86
C THR A 730 -54.75 -9.20 6.70
N ASP A 731 -56.05 -9.47 6.68
CA ASP A 731 -57.06 -8.40 6.55
C ASP A 731 -56.95 -7.37 7.69
N ASP A 732 -56.70 -7.81 8.92
CA ASP A 732 -56.52 -6.95 10.09
C ASP A 732 -55.27 -6.04 9.96
N SER A 733 -54.12 -6.63 9.60
CA SER A 733 -52.87 -5.85 9.41
C SER A 733 -53.00 -4.84 8.28
N ARG A 734 -53.75 -5.18 7.21
CA ARG A 734 -54.03 -4.27 6.10
C ARG A 734 -54.87 -3.08 6.56
N GLU A 735 -55.94 -3.33 7.30
CA GLU A 735 -56.82 -2.26 7.80
C GLU A 735 -56.07 -1.30 8.72
N ASP A 736 -55.18 -1.81 9.57
CA ASP A 736 -54.32 -1.00 10.43
C ASP A 736 -53.33 -0.13 9.65
N ILE A 737 -52.70 -0.69 8.61
CA ILE A 737 -51.81 0.07 7.71
C ILE A 737 -52.60 1.17 6.99
N ILE A 738 -53.76 0.84 6.40
CA ILE A 738 -54.62 1.82 5.70
C ILE A 738 -55.06 2.93 6.65
N ARG A 739 -55.48 2.57 7.87
CA ARG A 739 -55.88 3.55 8.90
C ARG A 739 -54.74 4.52 9.23
N THR A 740 -53.54 3.98 9.40
CA THR A 740 -52.35 4.79 9.71
C THR A 740 -51.99 5.70 8.53
N LEU A 741 -51.96 5.18 7.31
CA LEU A 741 -51.65 5.96 6.11
C LEU A 741 -52.68 7.04 5.82
N ARG A 742 -53.99 6.77 5.98
CA ARG A 742 -55.04 7.81 5.84
C ARG A 742 -54.90 8.92 6.88
N TYR A 743 -54.53 8.58 8.11
CA TYR A 743 -54.24 9.57 9.14
C TYR A 743 -53.04 10.44 8.75
N VAL A 744 -51.94 9.84 8.28
CA VAL A 744 -50.75 10.55 7.81
C VAL A 744 -51.08 11.45 6.61
N ALA A 745 -51.84 10.94 5.63
CA ALA A 745 -52.27 11.68 4.45
C ALA A 745 -53.02 12.98 4.77
N GLN A 746 -53.71 13.05 5.91
CA GLN A 746 -54.46 14.22 6.34
C GLN A 746 -53.70 15.12 7.32
N THR A 747 -52.77 14.57 8.10
CA THR A 747 -52.19 15.26 9.27
C THR A 747 -50.69 15.54 9.18
N ASP A 748 -49.99 15.02 8.17
CA ASP A 748 -48.55 15.25 8.04
C ASP A 748 -48.22 16.71 7.68
N ASN A 749 -47.03 17.18 8.09
CA ASN A 749 -46.57 18.53 7.83
C ASN A 749 -45.97 18.70 6.41
N ASP A 750 -45.66 17.59 5.72
CA ASP A 750 -45.04 17.58 4.40
C ASP A 750 -46.02 17.11 3.31
N GLY A 751 -46.27 17.96 2.30
CA GLY A 751 -47.26 17.66 1.25
C GLY A 751 -46.91 16.45 0.37
N LEU A 752 -45.61 16.15 0.18
CA LEU A 752 -45.19 14.97 -0.58
C LEU A 752 -45.39 13.67 0.23
N VAL A 753 -45.17 13.70 1.55
CA VAL A 753 -45.56 12.59 2.44
C VAL A 753 -47.06 12.33 2.35
N GLN A 754 -47.89 13.38 2.37
CA GLN A 754 -49.34 13.24 2.22
C GLN A 754 -49.72 12.60 0.89
N GLN A 755 -49.12 13.06 -0.21
CA GLN A 755 -49.35 12.51 -1.55
C GLN A 755 -48.95 11.03 -1.62
N HIS A 756 -47.74 10.67 -1.19
CA HIS A 756 -47.30 9.27 -1.19
C HIS A 756 -48.20 8.39 -0.32
N ALA A 757 -48.67 8.88 0.83
CA ALA A 757 -49.59 8.12 1.66
C ALA A 757 -50.92 7.84 0.94
N ASN A 758 -51.46 8.82 0.19
CA ASN A 758 -52.65 8.62 -0.63
C ASN A 758 -52.41 7.60 -1.76
N ASP A 759 -51.29 7.73 -2.48
CA ASP A 759 -50.93 6.85 -3.60
C ASP A 759 -50.81 5.37 -3.12
N VAL A 760 -50.25 5.15 -1.92
CA VAL A 760 -50.11 3.82 -1.33
C VAL A 760 -51.45 3.26 -0.83
N VAL A 761 -52.33 4.10 -0.27
CA VAL A 761 -53.69 3.68 0.10
C VAL A 761 -54.47 3.22 -1.12
N GLU A 762 -54.42 3.99 -2.22
CA GLU A 762 -55.06 3.60 -3.49
C GLU A 762 -54.48 2.29 -4.02
N SER A 763 -53.15 2.12 -3.95
CA SER A 763 -52.49 0.88 -4.37
C SER A 763 -52.90 -0.34 -3.53
N LEU A 764 -53.08 -0.18 -2.21
CA LEU A 764 -53.55 -1.22 -1.29
C LEU A 764 -55.01 -1.61 -1.56
N GLU A 765 -55.87 -0.64 -1.82
CA GLU A 765 -57.27 -0.86 -2.18
C GLU A 765 -57.39 -1.57 -3.54
N ASN A 766 -56.59 -1.16 -4.53
CA ASN A 766 -56.51 -1.82 -5.83
C ASN A 766 -56.03 -3.28 -5.68
N TRP A 767 -54.98 -3.52 -4.89
CA TRP A 767 -54.51 -4.87 -4.60
C TRP A 767 -55.58 -5.73 -3.94
N GLN A 768 -56.38 -5.19 -3.02
CA GLN A 768 -57.50 -5.91 -2.40
C GLN A 768 -58.55 -6.32 -3.44
N MET A 769 -58.92 -5.42 -4.35
CA MET A 769 -59.87 -5.74 -5.42
C MET A 769 -59.35 -6.85 -6.34
N THR A 770 -58.06 -6.77 -6.73
CA THR A 770 -57.39 -7.83 -7.50
C THR A 770 -57.25 -9.12 -6.71
N SER A 771 -57.12 -9.03 -5.38
CA SER A 771 -56.97 -10.20 -4.53
C SER A 771 -58.25 -11.04 -4.42
N MET A 772 -59.41 -10.38 -4.48
CA MET A 772 -60.74 -11.00 -4.44
C MET A 772 -61.19 -11.60 -5.78
N LEU A 773 -60.51 -11.29 -6.89
CA LEU A 773 -60.75 -11.92 -8.18
C LEU A 773 -60.09 -13.32 -8.22
N PRO A 774 -60.80 -14.39 -8.61
CA PRO A 774 -60.21 -15.71 -8.75
C PRO A 774 -59.08 -15.67 -9.77
N SER A 775 -57.91 -16.20 -9.41
CA SER A 775 -56.83 -16.46 -10.37
C SER A 775 -57.40 -17.31 -11.50
N GLN A 776 -57.42 -16.79 -12.74
CA GLN A 776 -57.62 -17.65 -13.90
C GLN A 776 -56.44 -18.63 -13.92
N ASP A 777 -56.69 -19.87 -13.54
CA ASP A 777 -55.73 -20.97 -13.69
C ASP A 777 -55.14 -20.94 -15.10
N GLN A 778 -53.81 -20.84 -15.18
CA GLN A 778 -53.07 -21.15 -16.39
C GLN A 778 -53.14 -22.66 -16.64
N ALA A 779 -54.29 -23.12 -17.11
CA ALA A 779 -54.48 -24.36 -17.81
C ALA A 779 -55.50 -24.11 -18.94
N ASN A 780 -54.96 -23.78 -20.11
CA ASN A 780 -55.59 -23.37 -21.37
C ASN A 780 -55.83 -21.85 -21.53
N PRO A 781 -55.26 -21.21 -22.56
CA PRO A 781 -55.70 -19.86 -22.94
C PRO A 781 -57.17 -19.92 -23.39
N PRO A 782 -57.99 -18.90 -23.11
CA PRO A 782 -59.29 -18.80 -23.75
C PRO A 782 -59.05 -18.60 -25.25
N ASP A 783 -59.48 -19.60 -26.01
CA ASP A 783 -59.56 -19.58 -27.46
C ASP A 783 -60.41 -18.36 -27.89
N LEU A 784 -59.75 -17.26 -28.26
CA LEU A 784 -60.34 -16.01 -28.75
C LEU A 784 -60.99 -16.16 -30.15
N THR A 785 -61.47 -17.35 -30.50
CA THR A 785 -62.08 -17.67 -31.79
C THR A 785 -63.61 -17.74 -31.74
N LYS A 786 -64.24 -17.50 -30.59
CA LYS A 786 -65.71 -17.50 -30.45
C LYS A 786 -66.25 -16.33 -29.63
N LEU A 787 -66.12 -15.13 -30.18
CA LEU A 787 -67.08 -14.05 -29.92
C LEU A 787 -68.16 -14.10 -31.01
N ALA A 788 -69.39 -14.41 -30.59
CA ALA A 788 -70.65 -14.22 -31.33
C ALA A 788 -70.57 -14.32 -32.88
N GLY A 789 -70.20 -15.49 -33.40
CA GLY A 789 -70.42 -15.83 -34.82
C GLY A 789 -69.42 -15.27 -35.84
N LEU A 790 -68.24 -14.80 -35.44
CA LEU A 790 -67.18 -14.39 -36.37
C LEU A 790 -65.88 -15.18 -36.14
N HIS A 791 -65.48 -16.00 -37.11
CA HIS A 791 -64.16 -16.64 -37.14
C HIS A 791 -63.17 -15.73 -37.87
N VAL A 792 -62.15 -15.23 -37.17
CA VAL A 792 -61.06 -14.46 -37.76
C VAL A 792 -59.75 -15.25 -37.57
N ASN A 793 -59.08 -15.57 -38.68
CA ASN A 793 -57.81 -16.30 -38.69
C ASN A 793 -56.64 -15.28 -38.73
N PRO A 794 -55.66 -15.34 -37.82
CA PRO A 794 -54.63 -14.30 -37.66
C PRO A 794 -53.47 -14.37 -38.67
N SER A 795 -53.49 -15.32 -39.62
CA SER A 795 -52.42 -15.53 -40.59
C SER A 795 -52.68 -14.93 -41.99
N GLY A 796 -53.71 -14.09 -42.14
CA GLY A 796 -53.87 -13.24 -43.34
C GLY A 796 -54.18 -13.94 -44.66
N PHE A 797 -54.52 -15.23 -44.64
CA PHE A 797 -55.06 -15.94 -45.80
C PHE A 797 -56.59 -15.99 -45.70
N LEU A 798 -57.29 -15.48 -46.73
CA LEU A 798 -58.74 -15.67 -46.84
C LEU A 798 -59.01 -17.14 -47.22
N VAL A 799 -59.70 -17.82 -46.32
CA VAL A 799 -60.07 -19.23 -46.42
C VAL A 799 -61.58 -19.30 -46.53
N ASP A 800 -62.11 -20.14 -47.42
CA ASP A 800 -63.56 -20.37 -47.48
C ASP A 800 -64.07 -21.20 -46.30
N GLY A 801 -65.39 -21.23 -46.08
CA GLY A 801 -66.05 -21.88 -44.94
C GLY A 801 -65.80 -23.39 -44.75
N SER A 802 -64.93 -24.00 -45.55
CA SER A 802 -64.44 -25.38 -45.42
C SER A 802 -62.91 -25.50 -45.24
N GLY A 803 -62.17 -24.39 -45.08
CA GLY A 803 -60.76 -24.44 -44.68
C GLY A 803 -59.72 -24.47 -45.81
N LYS A 804 -60.06 -24.21 -47.08
CA LYS A 804 -59.09 -24.15 -48.19
C LYS A 804 -58.70 -22.72 -48.61
N PRO A 805 -57.40 -22.42 -48.86
CA PRO A 805 -56.92 -21.08 -49.22
C PRO A 805 -57.30 -20.70 -50.67
N ARG A 806 -57.82 -19.48 -50.87
CA ARG A 806 -58.12 -18.91 -52.20
C ARG A 806 -56.87 -18.29 -52.86
N PRO A 807 -56.69 -18.39 -54.20
CA PRO A 807 -55.59 -17.71 -54.89
C PRO A 807 -55.84 -16.20 -55.01
N ARG A 808 -54.75 -15.41 -54.91
CA ARG A 808 -54.73 -13.94 -54.87
C ARG A 808 -54.63 -13.38 -56.31
N ILE A 809 -55.51 -12.44 -56.68
CA ILE A 809 -55.41 -11.65 -57.92
C ILE A 809 -54.78 -10.31 -57.55
N GLU A 810 -53.65 -9.97 -58.16
CA GLU A 810 -53.04 -8.64 -58.09
C GLU A 810 -53.65 -7.75 -59.17
N GLU A 811 -54.24 -6.62 -58.77
CA GLU A 811 -54.53 -5.51 -59.68
C GLU A 811 -53.49 -4.41 -59.45
N VAL A 812 -52.92 -3.96 -60.56
CA VAL A 812 -51.93 -2.91 -60.71
C VAL A 812 -52.64 -1.55 -60.77
N GLU A 813 -52.19 -0.59 -59.96
CA GLU A 813 -52.17 0.84 -60.28
C GLU A 813 -51.04 1.55 -59.52
#